data_AF-K2GQF5-F1
#
_entry.id   AF-K2GQF5-F1
#
_cell.length_a   1.000
_cell.length_b   1.000
_cell.length_c   1.000
_cell.angle_alpha   90.00
_cell.angle_beta   90.00
_cell.angle_gamma   90.00
#
_symmetry.space_group_name_H-M   'P 1'
#
loop_
_entity.id
_entity.type
_entity.pdbx_description
1 polymer ?
#
loop_
_entity_poly.entity_id
_entity_poly.type
_entity_poly.pdbx_seq_one_letter_code
_entity_poly.pdbx_strand_id
1 'polypeptide(L)'
;MGKYCLIGKLAEDFKKKLKSGEINPEKLAKMSSKERNEYFSSFLGEENAKNVNALFERKILAKRQVEAMIKWAKETTGIKKEVRNDLIAKIEKMTKDRNGNLLKPNEEKAFLQDLASTKIGVDVSASEARKISDISEAIEQKKSKLESDPSNEKNRIEYGNSLLDMYDYVASLKPSKSVGEQIVNVANLPRAAMSTLDFSAPFRQGFGMVTRKNFWTNLAPMFKAAFSEKAYRNIQADIISRPTYSTMKKSGLRVTGLGDKLSEREEAFMTTLLDKVPGVRGSERAYTAFLTKLRADSFDDMLQKAALAGEDIKAGGQVSRDLANVVNNFTGAGKLINNAVDTASPIANAFFFSPRKIAATIQKFNPNNYLNPNISPTARKEAFRNLIGMAGTSASILTLAQMSGAEVEVDPRSSDFGKVKIGNTRIDVTGGDGNFAVLLARLISGQTKSTTSDVVRNLGEDFGAPSRGDTLVKYFRNKLSPTASFAADWLYGSDAIGDPFEIKEAMKSRLTPMIIGTAFEAYEDKEGMVLLNVTADMFGFGTNTYNNDVDWNASKGKELQQFKAKVSPEKFKEANELYNTKVNEKVVKLLEDDRYKKLSDDDKLKTLTKLKNSVKAETYKKYNFVYKAEKAKGNPVVDTLAK
;
A
#
# COMPACT_ATOMS: atom_id res chain seq x y z
N MET A 1 35.45 -15.39 45.97
CA MET A 1 36.91 -15.15 45.87
C MET A 1 37.25 -13.97 46.75
N GLY A 2 38.19 -14.15 47.69
CA GLY A 2 38.62 -13.09 48.60
C GLY A 2 39.19 -11.87 47.86
N LYS A 3 39.09 -10.70 48.47
CA LYS A 3 39.61 -9.44 47.93
C LYS A 3 41.15 -9.50 47.96
N TYR A 4 41.79 -9.74 46.83
CA TYR A 4 43.26 -9.72 46.75
C TYR A 4 43.76 -8.31 47.08
N CYS A 5 44.67 -8.21 48.05
CA CYS A 5 45.32 -6.98 48.46
C CYS A 5 46.82 -7.22 48.60
N LEU A 6 47.63 -6.30 48.07
CA LEU A 6 49.06 -6.29 48.33
C LEU A 6 49.31 -6.11 49.84
N ILE A 7 50.33 -6.80 50.35
CA ILE A 7 50.79 -6.70 51.74
C ILE A 7 51.26 -5.25 51.98
N GLY A 8 51.00 -4.71 53.18
CA GLY A 8 51.09 -3.25 53.46
C GLY A 8 52.36 -2.55 52.98
N LYS A 9 53.53 -3.17 53.09
CA LYS A 9 54.81 -2.59 52.61
C LYS A 9 54.87 -2.46 51.09
N LEU A 10 54.50 -3.53 50.36
CA LEU A 10 54.46 -3.53 48.89
C LEU A 10 53.40 -2.58 48.35
N ALA A 11 52.28 -2.43 49.07
CA ALA A 11 51.22 -1.50 48.69
C ALA A 11 51.66 -0.03 48.80
N GLU A 12 52.39 0.34 49.86
CA GLU A 12 52.92 1.70 50.03
C GLU A 12 54.04 2.01 49.03
N ASP A 13 54.93 1.06 48.74
CA ASP A 13 55.95 1.22 47.70
C ASP A 13 55.33 1.38 46.31
N PHE A 14 54.31 0.58 45.98
CA PHE A 14 53.55 0.70 44.74
C PHE A 14 52.89 2.09 44.61
N LYS A 15 52.25 2.59 45.69
CA LYS A 15 51.66 3.94 45.73
C LYS A 15 52.71 5.03 45.57
N LYS A 16 53.89 4.88 46.20
CA LYS A 16 55.00 5.84 46.10
C LYS A 16 55.49 5.95 44.66
N LYS A 17 55.70 4.81 43.99
CA LYS A 17 56.08 4.73 42.57
C LYS A 17 55.01 5.31 41.62
N LEU A 18 53.73 5.17 41.96
CA LEU A 18 52.64 5.81 41.23
C LEU A 18 52.65 7.35 41.40
N LYS A 19 52.85 7.83 42.62
CA LYS A 19 52.89 9.28 42.92
C LYS A 19 54.12 9.97 42.36
N SER A 20 55.26 9.28 42.28
CA SER A 20 56.48 9.80 41.66
C SER A 20 56.45 9.78 40.13
N GLY A 21 55.45 9.12 39.51
CA GLY A 21 55.35 8.96 38.07
C GLY A 21 56.22 7.84 37.48
N GLU A 22 56.95 7.09 38.32
CA GLU A 22 57.75 5.92 37.92
C GLU A 22 56.84 4.81 37.36
N ILE A 23 55.68 4.60 38.00
CA ILE A 23 54.58 3.82 37.43
C ILE A 23 53.62 4.78 36.75
N ASN A 24 53.61 4.78 35.42
CA ASN A 24 52.69 5.58 34.61
C ASN A 24 51.57 4.70 34.03
N PRO A 25 50.30 4.90 34.45
CA PRO A 25 49.16 4.12 33.96
C PRO A 25 48.94 4.18 32.45
N GLU A 26 49.25 5.29 31.78
CA GLU A 26 49.11 5.43 30.32
C GLU A 26 50.17 4.61 29.56
N LYS A 27 51.40 4.54 30.09
CA LYS A 27 52.44 3.67 29.53
C LYS A 27 52.09 2.20 29.74
N LEU A 28 51.63 1.85 30.94
CA LEU A 28 51.15 0.49 31.25
C LEU A 28 49.98 0.06 30.35
N ALA A 29 49.07 0.97 30.00
CA ALA A 29 47.93 0.67 29.12
C ALA A 29 48.34 0.33 27.67
N LYS A 30 49.52 0.76 27.24
CA LYS A 30 50.08 0.51 25.89
C LYS A 30 50.93 -0.78 25.82
N MET A 31 51.37 -1.30 26.97
CA MET A 31 52.10 -2.56 27.06
C MET A 31 51.18 -3.77 26.84
N SER A 32 51.72 -4.86 26.30
CA SER A 32 51.06 -6.17 26.27
C SER A 32 50.93 -6.76 27.68
N SER A 33 50.07 -7.77 27.82
CA SER A 33 49.86 -8.47 29.10
C SER A 33 51.18 -9.04 29.64
N LYS A 34 51.99 -9.62 28.75
CA LYS A 34 53.29 -10.22 29.08
C LYS A 34 54.28 -9.16 29.56
N GLU A 35 54.44 -8.06 28.82
CA GLU A 35 55.33 -6.96 29.18
C GLU A 35 54.93 -6.29 30.51
N ARG A 36 53.63 -6.12 30.77
CA ARG A 36 53.16 -5.62 32.07
C ARG A 36 53.46 -6.58 33.21
N ASN A 37 53.28 -7.88 32.98
CA ASN A 37 53.52 -8.89 34.00
C ASN A 37 55.01 -8.97 34.35
N GLU A 38 55.90 -8.89 33.35
CA GLU A 38 57.35 -8.77 33.54
C GLU A 38 57.71 -7.48 34.29
N TYR A 39 57.12 -6.34 33.90
CA TYR A 39 57.32 -5.06 34.57
C TYR A 39 56.89 -5.12 36.04
N PHE A 40 55.70 -5.63 36.36
CA PHE A 40 55.23 -5.78 37.75
C PHE A 40 56.06 -6.80 38.53
N SER A 41 56.52 -7.88 37.88
CA SER A 41 57.34 -8.91 38.53
C SER A 41 58.66 -8.36 39.04
N SER A 42 59.23 -7.36 38.34
CA SER A 42 60.51 -6.74 38.71
C SER A 42 60.51 -6.03 40.08
N PHE A 43 59.34 -5.72 40.66
CA PHE A 43 59.27 -5.07 41.98
C PHE A 43 58.15 -5.58 42.91
N LEU A 44 57.29 -6.51 42.47
CA LEU A 44 56.23 -7.13 43.29
C LEU A 44 56.41 -8.65 43.51
N GLY A 45 57.27 -9.31 42.72
CA GLY A 45 57.36 -10.77 42.65
C GLY A 45 56.27 -11.39 41.76
N GLU A 46 56.54 -12.58 41.20
CA GLU A 46 55.71 -13.19 40.13
C GLU A 46 54.23 -13.40 40.52
N GLU A 47 53.97 -13.85 41.74
CA GLU A 47 52.59 -14.13 42.20
C GLU A 47 51.79 -12.82 42.32
N ASN A 48 52.38 -11.80 42.91
CA ASN A 48 51.73 -10.51 43.06
C ASN A 48 51.60 -9.77 41.72
N ALA A 49 52.57 -9.95 40.82
CA ALA A 49 52.55 -9.37 39.47
C ALA A 49 51.41 -9.92 38.62
N LYS A 50 51.18 -11.25 38.64
CA LYS A 50 50.03 -11.87 37.98
C LYS A 50 48.71 -11.30 38.50
N ASN A 51 48.57 -11.18 39.82
CA ASN A 51 47.35 -10.66 40.44
C ASN A 51 47.14 -9.15 40.19
N VAL A 52 48.21 -8.34 40.23
CA VAL A 52 48.15 -6.90 39.93
C VAL A 52 47.91 -6.64 38.44
N ASN A 53 48.51 -7.42 37.53
CA ASN A 53 48.24 -7.35 36.10
C ASN A 53 46.79 -7.73 35.79
N ALA A 54 46.28 -8.82 36.36
CA ALA A 54 44.88 -9.21 36.19
C ALA A 54 43.90 -8.13 36.69
N LEU A 55 44.20 -7.48 37.82
CA LEU A 55 43.41 -6.34 38.31
C LEU A 55 43.49 -5.13 37.37
N PHE A 56 44.68 -4.84 36.83
CA PHE A 56 44.90 -3.75 35.87
C PHE A 56 44.16 -3.99 34.55
N GLU A 57 44.22 -5.21 34.01
CA GLU A 57 43.52 -5.61 32.79
C GLU A 57 42.01 -5.56 32.95
N ARG A 58 41.48 -6.04 34.08
CA ARG A 58 40.06 -5.92 34.42
C ARG A 58 39.60 -4.45 34.38
N LYS A 59 40.42 -3.55 34.92
CA LYS A 59 40.13 -2.10 34.96
C LYS A 59 40.21 -1.46 33.56
N ILE A 60 41.16 -1.87 32.70
CA ILE A 60 41.24 -1.39 31.31
C ILE A 60 40.07 -1.90 30.46
N LEU A 61 39.72 -3.18 30.58
CA LEU A 61 38.58 -3.78 29.89
C LEU A 61 37.28 -3.03 30.23
N ALA A 62 37.07 -2.74 31.52
CA ALA A 62 35.95 -1.92 31.97
C ALA A 62 35.94 -0.52 31.35
N LYS A 63 37.08 0.17 31.29
CA LYS A 63 37.20 1.50 30.68
C LYS A 63 36.86 1.47 29.18
N ARG A 64 37.38 0.49 28.44
CA ARG A 64 37.09 0.33 27.00
C ARG A 64 35.62 0.02 26.74
N GLN A 65 34.98 -0.79 27.59
CA GLN A 65 33.55 -1.07 27.51
C GLN A 65 32.71 0.20 27.76
N VAL A 66 33.09 1.03 28.74
CA VAL A 66 32.41 2.30 29.01
C VAL A 66 32.59 3.28 27.85
N GLU A 67 33.79 3.43 27.31
CA GLU A 67 34.05 4.25 26.13
C GLU A 67 33.21 3.79 24.93
N ALA A 68 33.06 2.47 24.73
CA ALA A 68 32.19 1.90 23.71
C ALA A 68 30.71 2.21 23.98
N MET A 69 30.23 2.12 25.23
CA MET A 69 28.86 2.48 25.61
C MET A 69 28.57 3.97 25.42
N ILE A 70 29.52 4.86 25.76
CA ILE A 70 29.40 6.31 25.53
C ILE A 70 29.35 6.61 24.03
N LYS A 71 30.23 5.98 23.24
CA LYS A 71 30.24 6.12 21.79
C LYS A 71 28.91 5.66 21.18
N TRP A 72 28.42 4.50 21.60
CA TRP A 72 27.10 3.98 21.21
C TRP A 72 25.98 4.97 21.56
N ALA A 73 25.96 5.51 22.79
CA ALA A 73 24.93 6.46 23.22
C ALA A 73 24.95 7.76 22.39
N LYS A 74 26.13 8.20 21.93
CA LYS A 74 26.29 9.37 21.06
C LYS A 74 25.80 9.11 19.64
N GLU A 75 26.00 7.90 19.12
CA GLU A 75 25.66 7.51 17.75
C GLU A 75 24.19 7.04 17.59
N THR A 76 23.50 6.75 18.69
CA THR A 76 22.11 6.28 18.67
C THR A 76 21.14 7.40 18.26
N THR A 77 20.41 7.19 17.17
CA THR A 77 19.41 8.13 16.64
C THR A 77 18.05 7.94 17.32
N GLY A 78 17.28 9.02 17.45
CA GLY A 78 15.91 8.98 18.02
C GLY A 78 15.79 9.25 19.53
N ILE A 79 16.90 9.38 20.26
CA ILE A 79 16.90 9.74 21.69
C ILE A 79 17.00 11.27 21.84
N LYS A 80 16.14 11.87 22.69
CA LYS A 80 16.20 13.29 23.09
C LYS A 80 17.57 13.64 23.69
N LYS A 81 18.05 14.87 23.47
CA LYS A 81 19.38 15.29 23.90
C LYS A 81 19.56 15.19 25.42
N GLU A 82 18.52 15.52 26.17
CA GLU A 82 18.51 15.51 27.63
C GLU A 82 18.64 14.09 28.17
N VAL A 83 17.85 13.15 27.63
CA VAL A 83 17.88 11.73 27.99
C VAL A 83 19.22 11.10 27.61
N ARG A 84 19.77 11.47 26.44
CA ARG A 84 21.11 11.04 26.02
C ARG A 84 22.20 11.49 27.00
N ASN A 85 22.12 12.73 27.46
CA ASN A 85 23.08 13.27 28.42
C ASN A 85 22.97 12.58 29.78
N ASP A 86 21.76 12.29 30.25
CA ASP A 86 21.55 11.57 31.51
C ASP A 86 22.08 10.13 31.42
N LEU A 87 21.81 9.44 30.30
CA LEU A 87 22.34 8.10 30.02
C LEU A 87 23.88 8.09 29.99
N ILE A 88 24.51 9.06 29.33
CA ILE A 88 25.98 9.22 29.33
C ILE A 88 26.50 9.48 30.74
N ALA A 89 25.88 10.38 31.51
CA ALA A 89 26.28 10.67 32.89
C ALA A 89 26.17 9.43 33.80
N LYS A 90 25.15 8.59 33.57
CA LYS A 90 24.96 7.32 34.28
C LYS A 90 26.05 6.31 33.90
N ILE A 91 26.32 6.13 32.60
CA ILE A 91 27.42 5.29 32.07
C ILE A 91 28.78 5.72 32.66
N GLU A 92 29.04 7.03 32.72
CA GLU A 92 30.26 7.58 33.33
C GLU A 92 30.34 7.29 34.84
N LYS A 93 29.21 7.39 35.57
CA LYS A 93 29.16 7.03 37.00
C LYS A 93 29.49 5.57 37.28
N MET A 94 29.18 4.63 36.38
CA MET A 94 29.50 3.20 36.53
C MET A 94 31.01 2.92 36.64
N THR A 95 31.86 3.81 36.12
CA THR A 95 33.32 3.68 36.26
C THR A 95 33.88 4.19 37.59
N LYS A 96 33.08 4.94 38.37
CA LYS A 96 33.53 5.54 39.63
C LYS A 96 33.38 4.62 40.84
N ASP A 97 32.81 3.41 40.70
CA ASP A 97 32.84 2.42 41.79
C ASP A 97 34.30 2.00 42.07
N ARG A 98 34.74 2.24 43.30
CA ARG A 98 36.11 1.99 43.80
C ARG A 98 36.58 0.55 43.51
N ASN A 99 35.67 -0.41 43.38
CA ASN A 99 35.99 -1.82 43.16
C ASN A 99 36.21 -2.22 41.68
N GLY A 100 35.88 -1.37 40.70
CA GLY A 100 36.07 -1.68 39.27
C GLY A 100 35.29 -2.87 38.75
N ASN A 101 34.16 -3.15 39.41
CA ASN A 101 33.11 -3.96 38.81
C ASN A 101 32.28 -2.96 37.99
N LEU A 102 32.00 -3.28 36.73
CA LEU A 102 31.20 -2.38 35.88
C LEU A 102 29.79 -2.19 36.47
N LEU A 103 29.19 -3.26 36.98
CA LEU A 103 27.87 -3.28 37.60
C LEU A 103 27.83 -4.36 38.69
N LYS A 104 27.20 -4.09 39.85
CA LYS A 104 26.73 -5.17 40.73
C LYS A 104 25.49 -5.82 40.10
N PRO A 105 25.15 -7.10 40.39
CA PRO A 105 24.03 -7.78 39.75
C PRO A 105 22.67 -7.07 39.81
N ASN A 106 22.44 -6.21 40.82
CA ASN A 106 21.22 -5.40 40.92
C ASN A 106 21.30 -4.09 40.13
N GLU A 107 22.47 -3.45 40.08
CA GLU A 107 22.72 -2.23 39.31
C GLU A 107 22.74 -2.54 37.80
N GLU A 108 23.17 -3.74 37.43
CA GLU A 108 23.16 -4.25 36.06
C GLU A 108 21.75 -4.37 35.50
N LYS A 109 20.83 -4.95 36.28
CA LYS A 109 19.42 -5.04 35.91
C LYS A 109 18.81 -3.66 35.70
N ALA A 110 19.07 -2.73 36.62
CA ALA A 110 18.57 -1.37 36.53
C ALA A 110 19.16 -0.60 35.33
N PHE A 111 20.42 -0.86 34.97
CA PHE A 111 21.05 -0.26 33.80
C PHE A 111 20.51 -0.84 32.49
N LEU A 112 20.40 -2.16 32.36
CA LEU A 112 19.82 -2.81 31.18
C LEU A 112 18.36 -2.36 30.97
N GLN A 113 17.61 -2.24 32.06
CA GLN A 113 16.27 -1.70 32.06
C GLN A 113 16.23 -0.28 31.48
N ASP A 114 17.02 0.62 32.04
CA ASP A 114 17.07 2.03 31.61
C ASP A 114 17.54 2.19 30.16
N LEU A 115 18.52 1.38 29.74
CA LEU A 115 19.02 1.34 28.38
C LEU A 115 17.96 0.86 27.39
N ALA A 116 17.27 -0.23 27.72
CA ALA A 116 16.17 -0.77 26.93
C ALA A 116 14.99 0.23 26.87
N SER A 117 14.60 0.81 28.00
CA SER A 117 13.54 1.82 28.08
C SER A 117 13.87 3.03 27.22
N THR A 118 15.10 3.54 27.31
CA THR A 118 15.57 4.70 26.56
C THR A 118 15.59 4.42 25.04
N LYS A 119 16.03 3.23 24.64
CA LYS A 119 16.12 2.86 23.22
C LYS A 119 14.74 2.63 22.59
N ILE A 120 13.81 2.05 23.35
CA ILE A 120 12.45 1.74 22.88
C ILE A 120 11.51 2.94 23.02
N GLY A 121 11.77 3.83 23.98
CA GLY A 121 10.94 4.98 24.31
C GLY A 121 9.71 4.62 25.16
N VAL A 122 9.72 3.48 25.85
CA VAL A 122 8.68 3.04 26.80
C VAL A 122 9.35 2.47 28.04
N ASP A 123 8.72 2.58 29.20
CA ASP A 123 9.26 1.96 30.42
C ASP A 123 9.16 0.43 30.31
N VAL A 124 10.31 -0.24 30.37
CA VAL A 124 10.38 -1.70 30.45
C VAL A 124 10.77 -2.14 31.85
N SER A 125 10.38 -3.35 32.24
CA SER A 125 10.82 -4.04 33.44
C SER A 125 12.20 -4.68 33.25
N ALA A 126 12.87 -5.03 34.36
CA ALA A 126 14.14 -5.76 34.31
C ALA A 126 14.03 -7.13 33.61
N SER A 127 12.87 -7.79 33.68
CA SER A 127 12.64 -9.06 32.98
C SER A 127 12.52 -8.86 31.47
N GLU A 128 11.87 -7.78 31.04
CA GLU A 128 11.69 -7.46 29.63
C GLU A 128 13.00 -7.00 28.99
N ALA A 129 13.79 -6.23 29.72
CA ALA A 129 15.13 -5.81 29.31
C ALA A 129 16.09 -7.00 29.13
N ARG A 130 16.03 -8.00 30.01
CA ARG A 130 16.80 -9.25 29.84
C ARG A 130 16.40 -9.98 28.56
N LYS A 131 15.10 -10.15 28.32
CA LYS A 131 14.60 -10.78 27.10
C LYS A 131 15.04 -10.03 25.83
N ILE A 132 15.09 -8.69 25.84
CA ILE A 132 15.68 -7.90 24.75
C ILE A 132 17.17 -8.22 24.58
N SER A 133 17.92 -8.36 25.67
CA SER A 133 19.33 -8.76 25.61
C SER A 133 19.50 -10.14 24.98
N ASP A 134 18.73 -11.14 25.43
CA ASP A 134 18.81 -12.52 24.94
C ASP A 134 18.49 -12.60 23.43
N ILE A 135 17.45 -11.89 22.97
CA ILE A 135 17.11 -11.83 21.54
C ILE A 135 18.24 -11.10 20.77
N SER A 136 18.83 -10.04 21.33
CA SER A 136 19.93 -9.32 20.70
C SER A 136 21.18 -10.19 20.53
N GLU A 137 21.51 -11.01 21.52
CA GLU A 137 22.60 -11.98 21.44
C GLU A 137 22.34 -13.05 20.38
N ALA A 138 21.11 -13.57 20.31
CA ALA A 138 20.72 -14.53 19.28
C ALA A 138 20.79 -13.93 17.85
N ILE A 139 20.43 -12.65 17.70
CA ILE A 139 20.57 -11.90 16.44
C ILE A 139 22.04 -11.83 16.03
N GLU A 140 22.95 -11.44 16.94
CA GLU A 140 24.37 -11.29 16.60
C GLU A 140 24.99 -12.63 16.21
N GLN A 141 24.67 -13.72 16.93
CA GLN A 141 25.15 -15.06 16.58
C GLN A 141 24.69 -15.50 15.18
N LYS A 142 23.42 -15.27 14.83
CA LYS A 142 22.88 -15.63 13.52
C LYS A 142 23.41 -14.71 12.42
N LYS A 143 23.67 -13.45 12.74
CA LYS A 143 24.33 -12.51 11.84
C LYS A 143 25.75 -12.98 11.49
N SER A 144 26.55 -13.37 12.48
CA SER A 144 27.89 -13.92 12.22
C SER A 144 27.86 -15.19 11.36
N LYS A 145 26.86 -16.06 11.56
CA LYS A 145 26.64 -17.22 10.67
C LYS A 145 26.30 -16.82 9.24
N LEU A 146 25.45 -15.80 9.06
CA LEU A 146 25.13 -15.27 7.73
C LEU A 146 26.36 -14.61 7.08
N GLU A 147 27.17 -13.88 7.83
CA GLU A 147 28.42 -13.27 7.32
C GLU A 147 29.43 -14.33 6.86
N SER A 148 29.45 -15.51 7.50
CA SER A 148 30.31 -16.63 7.09
C SER A 148 29.85 -17.33 5.80
N ASP A 149 28.56 -17.30 5.49
CA ASP A 149 27.99 -17.83 4.24
C ASP A 149 26.82 -16.94 3.76
N PRO A 150 27.12 -15.82 3.06
CA PRO A 150 26.11 -14.83 2.68
C PRO A 150 25.09 -15.34 1.65
N SER A 151 25.42 -16.41 0.94
CA SER A 151 24.58 -17.03 -0.08
C SER A 151 23.54 -18.00 0.48
N ASN A 152 23.67 -18.38 1.75
CA ASN A 152 22.80 -19.34 2.40
C ASN A 152 21.43 -18.74 2.75
N GLU A 153 20.42 -19.13 1.98
CA GLU A 153 19.03 -18.69 2.19
C GLU A 153 18.52 -19.05 3.59
N LYS A 154 18.89 -20.22 4.12
CA LYS A 154 18.46 -20.66 5.46
C LYS A 154 19.02 -19.75 6.55
N ASN A 155 20.32 -19.45 6.53
CA ASN A 155 20.94 -18.55 7.51
C ASN A 155 20.32 -17.14 7.44
N ARG A 156 20.03 -16.68 6.22
CA ARG A 156 19.36 -15.39 5.99
C ARG A 156 17.97 -15.33 6.60
N ILE A 157 17.15 -16.35 6.34
CA ILE A 157 15.80 -16.48 6.91
C ILE A 157 15.85 -16.61 8.44
N GLU A 158 16.81 -17.36 9.00
CA GLU A 158 16.95 -17.50 10.46
C GLU A 158 17.35 -16.18 11.14
N TYR A 159 18.30 -15.44 10.55
CA TYR A 159 18.70 -14.11 11.00
C TYR A 159 17.52 -13.13 10.90
N GLY A 160 16.84 -13.09 9.75
CA GLY A 160 15.66 -12.26 9.53
C GLY A 160 14.53 -12.58 10.51
N ASN A 161 14.22 -13.86 10.76
CA ASN A 161 13.19 -14.23 11.74
C ASN A 161 13.53 -13.72 13.14
N SER A 162 14.80 -13.69 13.52
CA SER A 162 15.23 -13.17 14.84
C SER A 162 15.07 -11.65 14.93
N LEU A 163 15.29 -10.94 13.83
CA LEU A 163 14.97 -9.52 13.74
C LEU A 163 13.45 -9.28 13.86
N LEU A 164 12.63 -10.10 13.23
CA LEU A 164 11.16 -10.04 13.39
C LEU A 164 10.73 -10.35 14.83
N ASP A 165 11.32 -11.37 15.47
CA ASP A 165 11.04 -11.70 16.88
C ASP A 165 11.32 -10.50 17.80
N MET A 166 12.41 -9.76 17.53
CA MET A 166 12.72 -8.52 18.23
C MET A 166 11.67 -7.44 17.95
N TYR A 167 11.28 -7.24 16.70
CA TYR A 167 10.25 -6.25 16.35
C TYR A 167 8.91 -6.55 17.02
N ASP A 168 8.45 -7.80 16.94
CA ASP A 168 7.20 -8.26 17.55
C ASP A 168 7.24 -8.08 19.08
N TYR A 169 8.35 -8.46 19.71
CA TYR A 169 8.50 -8.31 21.15
C TYR A 169 8.48 -6.84 21.56
N VAL A 170 9.27 -5.98 20.90
CA VAL A 170 9.30 -4.54 21.17
C VAL A 170 7.94 -3.88 20.89
N ALA A 171 7.19 -4.35 19.90
CA ALA A 171 5.84 -3.88 19.63
C ALA A 171 4.87 -4.24 20.76
N SER A 172 4.98 -5.45 21.32
CA SER A 172 4.15 -5.92 22.44
C SER A 172 4.33 -5.12 23.75
N LEU A 173 5.49 -4.47 23.90
CA LEU A 173 5.81 -3.62 25.07
C LEU A 173 5.22 -2.21 24.97
N LYS A 174 4.72 -1.80 23.79
CA LYS A 174 4.14 -0.47 23.62
C LYS A 174 2.72 -0.42 24.18
N PRO A 175 2.30 0.70 24.79
CA PRO A 175 0.95 0.83 25.35
C PRO A 175 -0.13 0.61 24.29
N SER A 176 -1.32 0.18 24.75
CA SER A 176 -2.51 -0.05 23.94
C SER A 176 -2.74 1.04 22.90
N LYS A 177 -3.21 0.65 21.71
CA LYS A 177 -3.52 1.54 20.57
C LYS A 177 -4.26 2.78 21.03
N SER A 178 -3.81 3.95 20.58
CA SER A 178 -4.45 5.23 20.92
C SER A 178 -5.91 5.25 20.47
N VAL A 179 -6.75 6.09 21.09
CA VAL A 179 -8.16 6.26 20.68
C VAL A 179 -8.27 6.59 19.18
N GLY A 180 -7.36 7.42 18.64
CA GLY A 180 -7.30 7.73 17.22
C GLY A 180 -7.00 6.49 16.35
N GLU A 181 -6.06 5.64 16.75
CA GLU A 181 -5.79 4.38 16.05
C GLU A 181 -6.98 3.42 16.10
N GLN A 182 -7.74 3.37 17.19
CA GLN A 182 -8.94 2.55 17.28
C GLN A 182 -10.04 3.03 16.33
N ILE A 183 -10.27 4.34 16.24
CA ILE A 183 -11.22 4.93 15.28
C ILE A 183 -10.81 4.61 13.84
N VAL A 184 -9.52 4.78 13.51
CA VAL A 184 -8.99 4.42 12.18
C VAL A 184 -9.16 2.92 11.92
N ASN A 185 -8.89 2.06 12.91
CA ASN A 185 -9.03 0.60 12.79
C ASN A 185 -10.46 0.18 12.42
N VAL A 186 -11.48 0.83 13.00
CA VAL A 186 -12.90 0.60 12.71
C VAL A 186 -13.29 1.20 11.35
N ALA A 187 -12.88 2.42 11.04
CA ALA A 187 -13.20 3.09 9.78
C ALA A 187 -12.66 2.34 8.54
N ASN A 188 -11.59 1.55 8.70
CA ASN A 188 -11.00 0.73 7.63
C ASN A 188 -11.60 -0.68 7.54
N LEU A 189 -12.48 -1.08 8.46
CA LEU A 189 -13.09 -2.43 8.46
C LEU A 189 -13.88 -2.72 7.17
N PRO A 190 -14.73 -1.81 6.64
CA PRO A 190 -15.43 -2.05 5.38
C PRO A 190 -14.47 -2.29 4.21
N ARG A 191 -13.36 -1.55 4.15
CA ARG A 191 -12.36 -1.71 3.10
C ARG A 191 -11.73 -3.10 3.11
N ALA A 192 -11.28 -3.54 4.28
CA ALA A 192 -10.67 -4.86 4.43
C ALA A 192 -11.68 -6.00 4.17
N ALA A 193 -12.94 -5.82 4.56
CA ALA A 193 -14.02 -6.75 4.22
C ALA A 193 -14.22 -6.85 2.70
N MET A 194 -14.28 -5.72 1.99
CA MET A 194 -14.39 -5.69 0.52
C MET A 194 -13.19 -6.34 -0.18
N SER A 195 -11.98 -6.20 0.38
CA SER A 195 -10.73 -6.78 -0.14
C SER A 195 -10.48 -8.24 0.28
N THR A 196 -11.44 -8.91 0.91
CA THR A 196 -11.31 -10.29 1.39
C THR A 196 -11.43 -11.32 0.26
N LEU A 197 -10.76 -12.47 0.41
CA LEU A 197 -10.68 -13.58 -0.57
C LEU A 197 -10.03 -13.22 -1.91
N ASP A 198 -9.29 -12.10 -1.94
CA ASP A 198 -8.76 -11.51 -3.15
C ASP A 198 -7.28 -11.84 -3.37
N PHE A 199 -6.91 -12.18 -4.61
CA PHE A 199 -5.53 -12.33 -5.10
C PHE A 199 -5.18 -11.24 -6.12
N SER A 200 -5.87 -10.10 -6.10
CA SER A 200 -5.76 -9.03 -7.10
C SER A 200 -4.47 -8.24 -7.10
N ALA A 201 -3.62 -8.36 -6.07
CA ALA A 201 -2.41 -7.56 -5.93
C ALA A 201 -1.53 -7.51 -7.21
N PRO A 202 -1.29 -8.64 -7.92
CA PRO A 202 -0.55 -8.64 -9.17
C PRO A 202 -1.17 -7.75 -10.24
N PHE A 203 -2.43 -7.96 -10.62
CA PHE A 203 -2.99 -7.25 -11.75
C PHE A 203 -3.66 -5.91 -11.39
N ARG A 204 -3.95 -5.63 -10.11
CA ARG A 204 -4.44 -4.29 -9.68
C ARG A 204 -3.36 -3.32 -9.24
N GLN A 205 -2.31 -3.76 -8.55
CA GLN A 205 -1.27 -2.85 -8.06
C GLN A 205 0.09 -3.13 -8.69
N GLY A 206 0.43 -4.39 -8.92
CA GLY A 206 1.69 -4.81 -9.51
C GLY A 206 1.77 -4.71 -11.04
N PHE A 207 0.66 -4.44 -11.75
CA PHE A 207 0.60 -4.52 -13.21
C PHE A 207 1.61 -3.62 -13.93
N GLY A 208 1.97 -2.49 -13.31
CA GLY A 208 3.04 -1.63 -13.79
C GLY A 208 4.42 -2.33 -13.91
N MET A 209 4.58 -3.50 -13.29
CA MET A 209 5.78 -4.34 -13.33
C MET A 209 5.60 -5.63 -14.15
N VAL A 210 4.49 -5.80 -14.89
CA VAL A 210 4.14 -7.08 -15.56
C VAL A 210 5.22 -7.61 -16.50
N THR A 211 6.03 -6.74 -17.10
CA THR A 211 7.13 -7.12 -18.00
C THR A 211 8.43 -7.46 -17.28
N ARG A 212 8.45 -7.45 -15.94
CA ARG A 212 9.61 -7.84 -15.13
C ARG A 212 9.54 -9.29 -14.71
N LYS A 213 10.69 -9.97 -14.74
CA LYS A 213 10.84 -11.32 -14.17
C LYS A 213 10.31 -11.41 -12.73
N ASN A 214 10.62 -10.40 -11.92
CA ASN A 214 10.25 -10.34 -10.50
C ASN A 214 8.73 -10.34 -10.27
N PHE A 215 7.93 -9.88 -11.24
CA PHE A 215 6.46 -9.99 -11.16
C PHE A 215 6.04 -11.45 -11.12
N TRP A 216 6.53 -12.25 -12.08
CA TRP A 216 6.15 -13.64 -12.26
C TRP A 216 6.76 -14.56 -11.19
N THR A 217 8.01 -14.33 -10.79
CA THR A 217 8.66 -15.15 -9.75
C THR A 217 8.05 -14.95 -8.37
N ASN A 218 7.26 -13.89 -8.17
CA ASN A 218 6.61 -13.59 -6.89
C ASN A 218 5.16 -14.10 -6.78
N LEU A 219 4.59 -14.67 -7.84
CA LEU A 219 3.27 -15.31 -7.80
C LEU A 219 3.27 -16.56 -6.92
N ALA A 220 4.27 -17.45 -7.06
CA ALA A 220 4.34 -18.66 -6.23
C ALA A 220 4.55 -18.35 -4.73
N PRO A 221 5.47 -17.44 -4.34
CA PRO A 221 5.57 -16.95 -2.96
C PRO A 221 4.25 -16.36 -2.42
N MET A 222 3.52 -15.60 -3.22
CA MET A 222 2.20 -15.05 -2.85
C MET A 222 1.23 -16.15 -2.44
N PHE A 223 1.05 -17.18 -3.28
CA PHE A 223 0.15 -18.30 -2.97
C PHE A 223 0.60 -19.09 -1.74
N LYS A 224 1.91 -19.34 -1.60
CA LYS A 224 2.44 -20.00 -0.39
C LYS A 224 2.15 -19.18 0.88
N ALA A 225 2.32 -17.87 0.83
CA ALA A 225 2.02 -16.97 1.94
C ALA A 225 0.52 -16.93 2.28
N ALA A 226 -0.35 -17.07 1.27
CA ALA A 226 -1.80 -17.12 1.48
C ALA A 226 -2.21 -18.24 2.43
N PHE A 227 -1.59 -19.42 2.30
CA PHE A 227 -1.94 -20.62 3.07
C PHE A 227 -0.97 -20.92 4.23
N SER A 228 0.15 -20.20 4.35
CA SER A 228 1.16 -20.45 5.38
C SER A 228 1.69 -19.16 5.98
N GLU A 229 1.41 -18.96 7.28
CA GLU A 229 1.98 -17.86 8.06
C GLU A 229 3.50 -17.95 8.16
N LYS A 230 4.05 -19.17 8.27
CA LYS A 230 5.50 -19.40 8.22
C LYS A 230 6.11 -18.96 6.89
N ALA A 231 5.46 -19.26 5.76
CA ALA A 231 5.94 -18.81 4.46
C ALA A 231 5.90 -17.29 4.34
N TYR A 232 4.83 -16.65 4.82
CA TYR A 232 4.72 -15.19 4.88
C TYR A 232 5.84 -14.56 5.73
N ARG A 233 6.05 -15.07 6.95
CA ARG A 233 7.11 -14.61 7.85
C ARG A 233 8.51 -14.80 7.24
N ASN A 234 8.74 -15.92 6.55
CA ASN A 234 10.00 -16.16 5.85
C ASN A 234 10.27 -15.15 4.71
N ILE A 235 9.24 -14.73 3.98
CA ILE A 235 9.38 -13.68 2.95
C ILE A 235 9.80 -12.35 3.60
N GLN A 236 9.18 -12.00 4.73
CA GLN A 236 9.54 -10.79 5.48
C GLN A 236 10.97 -10.87 6.04
N ALA A 237 11.31 -12.02 6.61
CA ALA A 237 12.64 -12.31 7.13
C ALA A 237 13.71 -12.18 6.06
N ASP A 238 13.48 -12.73 4.86
CA ASP A 238 14.39 -12.56 3.71
C ASP A 238 14.58 -11.08 3.37
N ILE A 239 13.51 -10.29 3.31
CA ILE A 239 13.59 -8.87 2.93
C ILE A 239 14.37 -8.04 3.94
N ILE A 240 14.11 -8.19 5.25
CA ILE A 240 14.77 -7.36 6.26
C ILE A 240 16.23 -7.74 6.50
N SER A 241 16.62 -8.94 6.11
CA SER A 241 17.99 -9.43 6.20
C SER A 241 18.84 -9.11 4.98
N ARG A 242 18.26 -8.52 3.91
CA ARG A 242 19.02 -8.15 2.71
C ARG A 242 20.07 -7.07 3.02
N PRO A 243 21.26 -7.15 2.42
CA PRO A 243 22.26 -6.07 2.51
C PRO A 243 21.71 -4.70 2.08
N THR A 244 20.78 -4.70 1.13
CA THR A 244 20.12 -3.51 0.58
C THR A 244 18.98 -2.98 1.45
N TYR A 245 18.55 -3.67 2.51
CA TYR A 245 17.38 -3.28 3.32
C TYR A 245 17.51 -1.87 3.93
N SER A 246 18.70 -1.51 4.43
CA SER A 246 18.97 -0.14 4.91
C SER A 246 18.80 0.90 3.77
N THR A 247 19.26 0.57 2.56
CA THR A 247 19.08 1.42 1.38
C THR A 247 17.61 1.55 1.01
N MET A 248 16.86 0.44 0.97
CA MET A 248 15.40 0.44 0.74
C MET A 248 14.69 1.41 1.69
N LYS A 249 14.96 1.29 3.00
CA LYS A 249 14.34 2.13 4.03
C LYS A 249 14.72 3.60 3.88
N LYS A 250 16.01 3.91 3.74
CA LYS A 250 16.52 5.30 3.62
C LYS A 250 16.09 5.97 2.33
N SER A 251 15.89 5.21 1.26
CA SER A 251 15.44 5.72 -0.04
C SER A 251 13.92 5.88 -0.12
N GLY A 252 13.19 5.40 0.89
CA GLY A 252 11.73 5.51 0.97
C GLY A 252 10.98 4.48 0.14
N LEU A 253 11.58 3.30 -0.09
CA LEU A 253 10.87 2.16 -0.67
C LEU A 253 9.79 1.69 0.32
N ARG A 254 8.56 1.49 -0.16
CA ARG A 254 7.47 1.03 0.70
C ARG A 254 7.55 -0.48 0.90
N VAL A 255 8.03 -0.88 2.07
CA VAL A 255 8.08 -2.27 2.53
C VAL A 255 7.09 -2.40 3.70
N THR A 256 6.08 -3.26 3.56
CA THR A 256 4.93 -3.37 4.49
C THR A 256 4.90 -4.72 5.21
N GLY A 257 4.07 -4.81 6.25
CA GLY A 257 3.86 -6.02 7.06
C GLY A 257 4.93 -6.27 8.14
N LEU A 258 5.94 -5.40 8.27
CA LEU A 258 7.07 -5.60 9.18
C LEU A 258 6.80 -5.24 10.65
N GLY A 259 5.54 -5.01 11.02
CA GLY A 259 5.14 -4.64 12.37
C GLY A 259 3.63 -4.41 12.50
N ASP A 260 3.18 -4.13 13.73
CA ASP A 260 1.77 -4.04 14.11
C ASP A 260 1.12 -2.66 13.85
N LYS A 261 1.91 -1.67 13.41
CA LYS A 261 1.38 -0.33 13.12
C LYS A 261 0.48 -0.38 11.89
N LEU A 262 -0.70 0.23 11.99
CA LEU A 262 -1.62 0.33 10.86
C LEU A 262 -0.98 0.98 9.63
N SER A 263 -0.12 1.99 9.81
CA SER A 263 0.60 2.67 8.73
C SER A 263 1.61 1.78 7.96
N GLU A 264 2.03 0.67 8.57
CA GLU A 264 2.96 -0.30 8.00
C GLU A 264 2.24 -1.43 7.26
N ARG A 265 0.90 -1.48 7.29
CA ARG A 265 0.07 -2.43 6.51
C ARG A 265 -0.28 -1.86 5.14
N GLU A 266 -0.67 -2.74 4.21
CA GLU A 266 -1.23 -2.31 2.93
C GLU A 266 -2.58 -1.61 3.11
N GLU A 267 -2.86 -0.58 2.29
CA GLU A 267 -4.05 0.27 2.48
C GLU A 267 -5.37 -0.50 2.41
N ALA A 268 -5.40 -1.60 1.65
CA ALA A 268 -6.53 -2.52 1.53
C ALA A 268 -6.83 -3.27 2.86
N PHE A 269 -5.81 -3.51 3.68
CA PHE A 269 -5.90 -4.28 4.93
C PHE A 269 -5.43 -3.47 6.15
N MET A 270 -5.74 -2.17 6.16
CA MET A 270 -5.35 -1.25 7.23
C MET A 270 -6.28 -1.36 8.46
N THR A 271 -6.57 -2.60 8.88
CA THR A 271 -7.29 -2.94 10.11
C THR A 271 -6.70 -4.22 10.70
N THR A 272 -6.84 -4.38 12.01
CA THR A 272 -6.46 -5.60 12.76
C THR A 272 -7.68 -6.38 13.25
N LEU A 273 -8.88 -5.83 13.07
CA LEU A 273 -10.12 -6.41 13.59
C LEU A 273 -10.51 -7.70 12.87
N LEU A 274 -10.03 -7.89 11.64
CA LEU A 274 -10.35 -9.06 10.81
C LEU A 274 -9.23 -10.11 10.77
N ASP A 275 -8.14 -9.91 11.52
CA ASP A 275 -6.96 -10.80 11.48
C ASP A 275 -7.27 -12.24 11.92
N LYS A 276 -8.35 -12.43 12.68
CA LYS A 276 -8.82 -13.74 13.15
C LYS A 276 -9.89 -14.38 12.25
N VAL A 277 -10.40 -13.67 11.25
CA VAL A 277 -11.45 -14.19 10.37
C VAL A 277 -10.80 -15.10 9.31
N PRO A 278 -11.21 -16.38 9.21
CA PRO A 278 -10.72 -17.28 8.18
C PRO A 278 -10.92 -16.69 6.77
N GLY A 279 -9.96 -16.87 5.86
CA GLY A 279 -9.99 -16.30 4.51
C GLY A 279 -9.46 -14.85 4.41
N VAL A 280 -9.77 -13.98 5.37
CA VAL A 280 -9.27 -12.59 5.38
C VAL A 280 -7.75 -12.54 5.57
N ARG A 281 -7.27 -13.22 6.61
CA ARG A 281 -5.83 -13.22 6.94
C ARG A 281 -4.98 -13.86 5.83
N GLY A 282 -5.52 -14.85 5.13
CA GLY A 282 -4.84 -15.47 3.98
C GLY A 282 -4.71 -14.51 2.81
N SER A 283 -5.79 -13.83 2.43
CA SER A 283 -5.78 -12.81 1.37
C SER A 283 -4.84 -11.65 1.71
N GLU A 284 -4.86 -11.17 2.96
CA GLU A 284 -3.91 -10.13 3.40
C GLU A 284 -2.45 -10.57 3.26
N ARG A 285 -2.10 -11.78 3.74
CA ARG A 285 -0.73 -12.31 3.62
C ARG A 285 -0.32 -12.42 2.17
N ALA A 286 -1.20 -12.91 1.29
CA ALA A 286 -0.95 -12.98 -0.14
C ALA A 286 -0.66 -11.59 -0.72
N TYR A 287 -1.57 -10.64 -0.48
CA TYR A 287 -1.48 -9.27 -0.98
C TYR A 287 -0.19 -8.58 -0.53
N THR A 288 0.10 -8.64 0.77
CA THR A 288 1.26 -8.00 1.38
C THR A 288 2.56 -8.68 0.95
N ALA A 289 2.61 -10.02 0.91
CA ALA A 289 3.79 -10.76 0.47
C ALA A 289 4.14 -10.44 -0.98
N PHE A 290 3.15 -10.48 -1.88
CA PHE A 290 3.37 -10.22 -3.29
C PHE A 290 3.98 -8.83 -3.50
N LEU A 291 3.33 -7.78 -2.99
CA LEU A 291 3.73 -6.41 -3.25
C LEU A 291 5.06 -6.06 -2.57
N THR A 292 5.23 -6.47 -1.32
CA THR A 292 6.46 -6.18 -0.57
C THR A 292 7.66 -6.86 -1.21
N LYS A 293 7.49 -8.15 -1.60
CA LYS A 293 8.56 -8.90 -2.26
C LYS A 293 8.82 -8.38 -3.67
N LEU A 294 7.79 -8.06 -4.45
CA LEU A 294 7.93 -7.42 -5.76
C LEU A 294 8.71 -6.10 -5.66
N ARG A 295 8.39 -5.25 -4.69
CA ARG A 295 9.10 -3.99 -4.47
C ARG A 295 10.56 -4.21 -4.09
N ALA A 296 10.83 -5.12 -3.14
CA ALA A 296 12.19 -5.43 -2.72
C ALA A 296 13.03 -5.98 -3.89
N ASP A 297 12.52 -6.99 -4.59
CA ASP A 297 13.23 -7.63 -5.71
C ASP A 297 13.44 -6.67 -6.87
N SER A 298 12.44 -5.88 -7.25
CA SER A 298 12.57 -4.89 -8.33
C SER A 298 13.53 -3.76 -7.95
N PHE A 299 13.54 -3.34 -6.68
CA PHE A 299 14.49 -2.35 -6.21
C PHE A 299 15.93 -2.87 -6.27
N ASP A 300 16.17 -4.10 -5.81
CA ASP A 300 17.49 -4.73 -5.87
C ASP A 300 18.00 -4.87 -7.32
N ASP A 301 17.15 -5.34 -8.24
CA ASP A 301 17.45 -5.43 -9.68
C ASP A 301 17.82 -4.06 -10.27
N MET A 302 17.03 -3.02 -9.97
CA MET A 302 17.30 -1.67 -10.47
C MET A 302 18.56 -1.05 -9.85
N LEU A 303 18.79 -1.28 -8.55
CA LEU A 303 19.97 -0.77 -7.84
C LEU A 303 21.24 -1.41 -8.40
N GLN A 304 21.20 -2.71 -8.71
CA GLN A 304 22.31 -3.41 -9.38
C GLN A 304 22.58 -2.82 -10.77
N LYS A 305 21.54 -2.55 -11.57
CA LYS A 305 21.70 -1.91 -12.89
C LYS A 305 22.31 -0.51 -12.78
N ALA A 306 21.89 0.29 -11.81
CA ALA A 306 22.45 1.62 -11.57
C ALA A 306 23.93 1.54 -11.15
N ALA A 307 24.28 0.56 -10.30
CA ALA A 307 25.68 0.32 -9.92
C ALA A 307 26.54 -0.07 -11.14
N LEU A 308 26.04 -0.96 -11.99
CA LEU A 308 26.72 -1.35 -13.24
C LEU A 308 26.85 -0.19 -14.24
N ALA A 309 25.93 0.77 -14.20
CA ALA A 309 25.98 2.00 -14.98
C ALA A 309 26.91 3.08 -14.38
N GLY A 310 27.56 2.80 -13.24
CA GLY A 310 28.46 3.75 -12.57
C GLY A 310 27.76 4.85 -11.77
N GLU A 311 26.47 4.70 -11.46
CA GLU A 311 25.71 5.68 -10.67
C GLU A 311 25.97 5.55 -9.15
N ASP A 312 25.88 6.66 -8.41
CA ASP A 312 26.05 6.67 -6.94
C ASP A 312 24.82 6.07 -6.23
N ILE A 313 24.92 4.80 -5.87
CA ILE A 313 23.86 4.03 -5.20
C ILE A 313 23.80 4.21 -3.67
N LYS A 314 24.42 5.26 -3.12
CA LYS A 314 24.41 5.52 -1.67
C LYS A 314 23.01 5.45 -1.07
N ALA A 315 22.91 4.85 0.11
CA ALA A 315 21.67 4.72 0.85
C ALA A 315 21.04 6.09 1.15
N GLY A 316 19.82 6.32 0.64
CA GLY A 316 19.13 7.62 0.75
C GLY A 316 19.67 8.73 -0.18
N GLY A 317 20.62 8.41 -1.07
CA GLY A 317 21.09 9.30 -2.14
C GLY A 317 20.03 9.57 -3.21
N GLN A 318 20.36 10.44 -4.18
CA GLN A 318 19.45 10.81 -5.28
C GLN A 318 19.01 9.56 -6.07
N VAL A 319 19.98 8.80 -6.60
CA VAL A 319 19.73 7.63 -7.45
C VAL A 319 18.86 6.61 -6.74
N SER A 320 19.22 6.20 -5.52
CA SER A 320 18.45 5.19 -4.79
C SER A 320 17.04 5.68 -4.44
N ARG A 321 16.83 6.98 -4.17
CA ARG A 321 15.49 7.57 -3.99
C ARG A 321 14.67 7.58 -5.27
N ASP A 322 15.30 7.89 -6.40
CA ASP A 322 14.65 7.88 -7.72
C ASP A 322 14.18 6.47 -8.08
N LEU A 323 15.03 5.46 -7.88
CA LEU A 323 14.68 4.06 -8.09
C LEU A 323 13.54 3.61 -7.17
N ALA A 324 13.58 4.00 -5.88
CA ALA A 324 12.48 3.70 -4.96
C ALA A 324 11.16 4.34 -5.40
N ASN A 325 11.20 5.57 -5.94
CA ASN A 325 10.03 6.25 -6.49
C ASN A 325 9.46 5.49 -7.70
N VAL A 326 10.31 5.04 -8.62
CA VAL A 326 9.88 4.20 -9.77
C VAL A 326 9.19 2.93 -9.26
N VAL A 327 9.83 2.20 -8.35
CA VAL A 327 9.27 0.97 -7.81
C VAL A 327 7.93 1.20 -7.11
N ASN A 328 7.85 2.22 -6.26
CA ASN A 328 6.63 2.58 -5.55
C ASN A 328 5.50 2.96 -6.53
N ASN A 329 5.77 3.82 -7.52
CA ASN A 329 4.76 4.26 -8.49
C ASN A 329 4.21 3.10 -9.33
N PHE A 330 5.06 2.19 -9.78
CA PHE A 330 4.66 1.04 -10.61
C PHE A 330 4.12 -0.15 -9.80
N THR A 331 4.05 -0.04 -8.47
CA THR A 331 3.44 -1.04 -7.55
C THR A 331 2.31 -0.46 -6.69
N GLY A 332 1.73 0.67 -7.10
CA GLY A 332 0.59 1.29 -6.42
C GLY A 332 0.89 1.98 -5.07
N ALA A 333 2.16 2.22 -4.78
CA ALA A 333 2.68 2.72 -3.50
C ALA A 333 3.21 4.17 -3.57
N GLY A 334 2.63 5.00 -4.44
CA GLY A 334 3.11 6.36 -4.71
C GLY A 334 3.24 7.22 -3.46
N LYS A 335 4.18 8.17 -3.47
CA LYS A 335 4.29 9.18 -2.41
C LYS A 335 3.17 10.20 -2.59
N LEU A 336 2.46 10.53 -1.51
CA LEU A 336 1.46 11.60 -1.51
C LEU A 336 2.18 12.95 -1.70
N ILE A 337 1.57 13.88 -2.43
CA ILE A 337 2.21 15.14 -2.81
C ILE A 337 2.47 15.97 -1.54
N ASN A 338 3.75 16.31 -1.30
CA ASN A 338 4.34 17.00 -0.14
C ASN A 338 4.45 16.21 1.18
N ASN A 339 5.60 16.35 1.84
CA ASN A 339 5.91 15.79 3.18
C ASN A 339 4.90 16.24 4.27
N ALA A 340 4.13 17.31 4.05
CA ALA A 340 3.05 17.75 4.92
C ALA A 340 1.80 16.85 4.85
N VAL A 341 1.60 16.12 3.75
CA VAL A 341 0.47 15.20 3.54
C VAL A 341 0.81 13.78 3.98
N ASP A 342 2.08 13.41 4.15
CA ASP A 342 2.42 12.17 4.88
C ASP A 342 1.96 12.25 6.35
N THR A 343 1.87 13.45 6.94
CA THR A 343 1.21 13.71 8.23
C THR A 343 -0.32 13.68 8.14
N ALA A 344 -0.90 13.93 6.96
CA ALA A 344 -2.34 13.83 6.66
C ALA A 344 -2.76 12.47 6.07
N SER A 345 -1.84 11.49 6.00
CA SER A 345 -2.14 10.11 5.55
C SER A 345 -3.38 9.50 6.23
N PRO A 346 -3.63 9.71 7.54
CA PRO A 346 -4.85 9.20 8.17
C PRO A 346 -6.14 9.81 7.60
N ILE A 347 -6.12 11.10 7.25
CA ILE A 347 -7.27 11.83 6.69
C ILE A 347 -7.48 11.38 5.23
N ALA A 348 -6.42 11.36 4.42
CA ALA A 348 -6.51 10.85 3.05
C ALA A 348 -7.03 9.41 3.00
N ASN A 349 -6.57 8.55 3.93
CA ASN A 349 -7.06 7.18 4.08
C ASN A 349 -8.50 7.11 4.59
N ALA A 350 -9.01 8.10 5.32
CA ALA A 350 -10.42 8.14 5.69
C ALA A 350 -11.31 8.49 4.49
N PHE A 351 -10.81 9.32 3.55
CA PHE A 351 -11.57 9.77 2.39
C PHE A 351 -11.45 8.87 1.16
N PHE A 352 -10.28 8.33 0.85
CA PHE A 352 -10.04 7.52 -0.35
C PHE A 352 -9.81 6.04 -0.03
N PHE A 353 -10.15 5.15 -0.97
CA PHE A 353 -9.93 3.71 -0.82
C PHE A 353 -8.44 3.35 -0.80
N SER A 354 -7.65 3.95 -1.70
CA SER A 354 -6.20 3.74 -1.76
C SER A 354 -5.49 5.01 -2.24
N PRO A 355 -5.23 5.97 -1.34
CA PRO A 355 -4.58 7.24 -1.68
C PRO A 355 -3.24 7.06 -2.42
N ARG A 356 -2.40 6.12 -1.96
CA ARG A 356 -1.09 5.89 -2.59
C ARG A 356 -1.21 5.31 -4.00
N LYS A 357 -2.26 4.53 -4.28
CA LYS A 357 -2.53 4.07 -5.65
C LYS A 357 -2.95 5.24 -6.55
N ILE A 358 -3.77 6.17 -6.06
CA ILE A 358 -4.13 7.39 -6.82
C ILE A 358 -2.86 8.20 -7.14
N ALA A 359 -2.01 8.44 -6.14
CA ALA A 359 -0.76 9.16 -6.34
C ALA A 359 0.17 8.42 -7.32
N ALA A 360 0.31 7.10 -7.18
CA ALA A 360 1.07 6.25 -8.08
C ALA A 360 0.57 6.36 -9.53
N THR A 361 -0.75 6.30 -9.76
CA THR A 361 -1.34 6.44 -11.09
C THR A 361 -1.00 7.80 -11.69
N ILE A 362 -1.19 8.91 -10.95
CA ILE A 362 -0.82 10.25 -11.44
C ILE A 362 0.67 10.32 -11.77
N GLN A 363 1.54 9.77 -10.92
CA GLN A 363 2.98 9.82 -11.14
C GLN A 363 3.42 8.93 -12.31
N LYS A 364 2.84 7.74 -12.53
CA LYS A 364 3.19 6.88 -13.68
C LYS A 364 3.07 7.61 -15.02
N PHE A 365 2.06 8.45 -15.18
CA PHE A 365 1.80 9.24 -16.40
C PHE A 365 2.45 10.62 -16.40
N ASN A 366 3.17 11.00 -15.33
CA ASN A 366 3.85 12.29 -15.27
C ASN A 366 5.13 12.26 -16.13
N PRO A 367 5.23 13.07 -17.20
CA PRO A 367 6.39 13.06 -18.10
C PRO A 367 7.71 13.41 -17.43
N ASN A 368 7.68 14.13 -16.32
CA ASN A 368 8.88 14.43 -15.55
C ASN A 368 9.62 13.17 -15.10
N ASN A 369 8.94 12.04 -14.88
CA ASN A 369 9.58 10.82 -14.41
C ASN A 369 10.49 10.13 -15.44
N TYR A 370 10.37 10.49 -16.72
CA TYR A 370 11.20 9.93 -17.80
C TYR A 370 11.87 10.99 -18.69
N LEU A 371 11.50 12.27 -18.60
CA LEU A 371 12.12 13.36 -19.35
C LEU A 371 13.04 14.27 -18.50
N ASN A 372 12.88 14.31 -17.18
CA ASN A 372 13.63 15.26 -16.34
C ASN A 372 15.11 14.85 -16.18
N PRO A 373 16.08 15.66 -16.64
CA PRO A 373 17.50 15.33 -16.56
C PRO A 373 18.03 15.17 -15.12
N ASN A 374 17.34 15.72 -14.11
CA ASN A 374 17.72 15.65 -12.69
C ASN A 374 17.38 14.32 -12.00
N ILE A 375 16.66 13.43 -12.69
CA ILE A 375 16.38 12.07 -12.22
C ILE A 375 17.49 11.15 -12.72
N SER A 376 17.92 10.17 -11.94
CA SER A 376 18.86 9.11 -12.37
C SER A 376 18.58 8.58 -13.79
N PRO A 377 19.59 8.44 -14.67
CA PRO A 377 19.43 7.84 -15.99
C PRO A 377 18.80 6.45 -15.94
N THR A 378 19.24 5.58 -15.02
CA THR A 378 18.63 4.26 -14.81
C THR A 378 17.18 4.39 -14.37
N ALA A 379 16.86 5.29 -13.43
CA ALA A 379 15.47 5.48 -12.98
C ALA A 379 14.54 5.92 -14.13
N ARG A 380 14.95 6.89 -14.96
CA ARG A 380 14.17 7.31 -16.14
C ARG A 380 13.93 6.17 -17.11
N LYS A 381 14.98 5.41 -17.42
CA LYS A 381 14.91 4.26 -18.34
C LYS A 381 13.98 3.18 -17.80
N GLU A 382 14.07 2.85 -16.52
CA GLU A 382 13.25 1.82 -15.89
C GLU A 382 11.79 2.27 -15.75
N ALA A 383 11.53 3.56 -15.47
CA ALA A 383 10.19 4.13 -15.47
C ALA A 383 9.53 4.06 -16.85
N PHE A 384 10.25 4.50 -17.90
CA PHE A 384 9.76 4.45 -19.27
C PHE A 384 9.54 3.00 -19.73
N ARG A 385 10.48 2.10 -19.43
CA ARG A 385 10.36 0.66 -19.73
C ARG A 385 9.13 0.04 -19.08
N ASN A 386 8.83 0.38 -17.84
CA ASN A 386 7.64 -0.11 -17.15
C ASN A 386 6.35 0.45 -17.78
N LEU A 387 6.32 1.75 -18.09
CA LEU A 387 5.16 2.40 -18.71
C LEU A 387 4.82 1.81 -20.08
N ILE A 388 5.82 1.71 -20.97
CA ILE A 388 5.64 1.10 -22.29
C ILE A 388 5.36 -0.40 -22.15
N GLY A 389 5.99 -1.06 -21.18
CA GLY A 389 5.75 -2.46 -20.89
C GLY A 389 4.29 -2.75 -20.54
N MET A 390 3.72 -2.04 -19.57
CA MET A 390 2.32 -2.24 -19.18
C MET A 390 1.34 -1.87 -20.31
N ALA A 391 1.61 -0.81 -21.06
CA ALA A 391 0.78 -0.40 -22.20
C ALA A 391 0.85 -1.43 -23.34
N GLY A 392 2.05 -1.90 -23.68
CA GLY A 392 2.26 -2.92 -24.71
C GLY A 392 1.65 -4.27 -24.33
N THR A 393 1.73 -4.68 -23.06
CA THR A 393 1.02 -5.88 -22.58
C THR A 393 -0.49 -5.73 -22.70
N SER A 394 -1.06 -4.59 -22.27
CA SER A 394 -2.49 -4.33 -22.41
C SER A 394 -2.95 -4.38 -23.87
N ALA A 395 -2.22 -3.69 -24.76
CA ALA A 395 -2.50 -3.68 -26.19
C ALA A 395 -2.42 -5.10 -26.79
N SER A 396 -1.42 -5.89 -26.39
CA SER A 396 -1.28 -7.28 -26.86
C SER A 396 -2.46 -8.15 -26.45
N ILE A 397 -2.94 -8.02 -25.21
CA ILE A 397 -4.13 -8.74 -24.73
C ILE A 397 -5.37 -8.32 -25.51
N LEU A 398 -5.58 -7.02 -25.72
CA LEU A 398 -6.71 -6.50 -26.50
C LEU A 398 -6.68 -7.02 -27.95
N THR A 399 -5.52 -6.98 -28.61
CA THR A 399 -5.36 -7.49 -29.98
C THR A 399 -5.68 -8.98 -30.04
N LEU A 400 -5.18 -9.79 -29.11
CA LEU A 400 -5.45 -11.23 -29.06
C LEU A 400 -6.93 -11.52 -28.80
N ALA A 401 -7.57 -10.75 -27.91
CA ALA A 401 -9.00 -10.87 -27.64
C ALA A 401 -9.83 -10.51 -28.88
N GLN A 402 -9.47 -9.43 -29.58
CA GLN A 402 -10.11 -9.02 -30.83
C GLN A 402 -9.97 -10.09 -31.92
N MET A 403 -8.77 -10.68 -32.07
CA MET A 403 -8.53 -11.81 -32.99
C MET A 403 -9.34 -13.06 -32.62
N SER A 404 -9.69 -13.20 -31.34
CA SER A 404 -10.54 -14.29 -30.82
C SER A 404 -12.04 -13.97 -30.88
N GLY A 405 -12.42 -12.87 -31.53
CA GLY A 405 -13.82 -12.48 -31.73
C GLY A 405 -14.44 -11.63 -30.61
N ALA A 406 -13.67 -11.20 -29.62
CA ALA A 406 -14.16 -10.27 -28.59
C ALA A 406 -14.21 -8.83 -29.12
N GLU A 407 -15.14 -8.04 -28.59
CA GLU A 407 -15.19 -6.61 -28.89
C GLU A 407 -14.17 -5.85 -28.03
N VAL A 408 -13.50 -4.85 -28.63
CA VAL A 408 -12.54 -4.00 -27.93
C VAL A 408 -12.77 -2.54 -28.31
N GLU A 409 -12.56 -1.64 -27.36
CA GLU A 409 -12.65 -0.20 -27.57
C GLU A 409 -11.27 0.43 -27.47
N VAL A 410 -10.91 1.19 -28.51
CA VAL A 410 -9.62 1.88 -28.65
C VAL A 410 -9.74 3.40 -28.52
N ASP A 411 -10.96 3.94 -28.46
CA ASP A 411 -11.21 5.36 -28.21
C ASP A 411 -11.12 5.68 -26.71
N PRO A 412 -10.11 6.46 -26.26
CA PRO A 412 -9.95 6.79 -24.85
C PRO A 412 -11.02 7.75 -24.32
N ARG A 413 -11.95 8.24 -25.14
CA ARG A 413 -13.13 9.00 -24.66
C ARG A 413 -14.23 8.08 -24.13
N SER A 414 -14.17 6.78 -24.42
CA SER A 414 -15.10 5.76 -23.95
C SER A 414 -14.63 5.15 -22.62
N SER A 415 -15.57 4.81 -21.73
CA SER A 415 -15.24 4.08 -20.50
C SER A 415 -14.92 2.61 -20.72
N ASP A 416 -15.11 2.10 -21.94
CA ASP A 416 -14.72 0.74 -22.33
C ASP A 416 -13.28 0.69 -22.88
N PHE A 417 -12.58 1.83 -22.99
CA PHE A 417 -11.18 1.89 -23.40
C PHE A 417 -10.29 1.00 -22.54
N GLY A 418 -9.49 0.17 -23.20
CA GLY A 418 -8.57 -0.75 -22.52
C GLY A 418 -9.25 -1.95 -21.88
N LYS A 419 -10.52 -2.24 -22.26
CA LYS A 419 -11.28 -3.38 -21.76
C LYS A 419 -11.63 -4.34 -22.89
N VAL A 420 -11.64 -5.62 -22.57
CA VAL A 420 -12.20 -6.67 -23.43
C VAL A 420 -13.69 -6.79 -23.13
N LYS A 421 -14.53 -6.71 -24.15
CA LYS A 421 -15.99 -6.84 -24.03
C LYS A 421 -16.42 -8.21 -24.54
N ILE A 422 -17.05 -8.98 -23.67
CA ILE A 422 -17.65 -10.29 -23.95
C ILE A 422 -19.09 -10.20 -23.47
N GLY A 423 -20.03 -10.06 -24.43
CA GLY A 423 -21.42 -9.80 -24.10
C GLY A 423 -21.59 -8.48 -23.32
N ASN A 424 -22.28 -8.54 -22.18
CA ASN A 424 -22.47 -7.41 -21.26
C ASN A 424 -21.31 -7.19 -20.29
N THR A 425 -20.33 -8.09 -20.25
CA THR A 425 -19.17 -8.00 -19.36
C THR A 425 -18.03 -7.23 -20.03
N ARG A 426 -17.44 -6.27 -19.30
CA ARG A 426 -16.16 -5.64 -19.64
C ARG A 426 -15.07 -6.04 -18.66
N ILE A 427 -13.95 -6.53 -19.17
CA ILE A 427 -12.79 -6.97 -18.40
C ILE A 427 -11.64 -5.98 -18.62
N ASP A 428 -11.22 -5.27 -17.59
CA ASP A 428 -10.10 -4.33 -17.60
C ASP A 428 -8.76 -5.05 -17.61
N VAL A 429 -7.96 -4.84 -18.66
CA VAL A 429 -6.64 -5.46 -18.85
C VAL A 429 -5.49 -4.47 -18.67
N THR A 430 -5.77 -3.30 -18.09
CA THR A 430 -4.82 -2.20 -17.86
C THR A 430 -4.39 -2.05 -16.40
N GLY A 431 -4.86 -2.94 -15.52
CA GLY A 431 -4.70 -2.84 -14.07
C GLY A 431 -5.46 -1.67 -13.44
N GLY A 432 -6.47 -1.16 -14.13
CA GLY A 432 -7.31 -0.05 -13.71
C GLY A 432 -6.79 1.35 -14.08
N ASP A 433 -5.58 1.45 -14.66
CA ASP A 433 -5.00 2.72 -15.12
C ASP A 433 -5.69 3.29 -16.36
N GLY A 434 -6.37 2.44 -17.15
CA GLY A 434 -7.16 2.85 -18.32
C GLY A 434 -8.21 3.91 -17.96
N ASN A 435 -8.83 3.82 -16.77
CA ASN A 435 -9.79 4.82 -16.29
C ASN A 435 -9.16 6.22 -16.13
N PHE A 436 -7.88 6.30 -15.80
CA PHE A 436 -7.17 7.59 -15.72
C PHE A 436 -6.81 8.13 -17.10
N ALA A 437 -6.41 7.26 -18.04
CA ALA A 437 -6.23 7.65 -19.44
C ALA A 437 -7.53 8.19 -20.03
N VAL A 438 -8.68 7.56 -19.71
CA VAL A 438 -10.01 8.02 -20.12
C VAL A 438 -10.33 9.40 -19.54
N LEU A 439 -10.06 9.61 -18.24
CA LEU A 439 -10.23 10.93 -17.62
C LEU A 439 -9.41 11.99 -18.36
N LEU A 440 -8.11 11.75 -18.59
CA LEU A 440 -7.24 12.70 -19.29
C LEU A 440 -7.75 12.99 -20.70
N ALA A 441 -8.12 11.95 -21.46
CA ALA A 441 -8.64 12.12 -22.81
C ALA A 441 -9.92 12.96 -22.85
N ARG A 442 -10.87 12.71 -21.93
CA ARG A 442 -12.11 13.50 -21.81
C ARG A 442 -11.86 14.96 -21.42
N LEU A 443 -10.93 15.20 -20.50
CA LEU A 443 -10.59 16.57 -20.08
C LEU A 443 -9.88 17.36 -21.17
N ILE A 444 -8.96 16.72 -21.91
CA ILE A 444 -8.22 17.34 -23.01
C ILE A 444 -9.15 17.60 -24.20
N SER A 445 -9.86 16.56 -24.67
CA SER A 445 -10.74 16.67 -25.84
C SER A 445 -12.00 17.49 -25.57
N GLY A 446 -12.45 17.57 -24.31
CA GLY A 446 -13.77 18.11 -23.99
C GLY A 446 -14.92 17.21 -24.45
N GLN A 447 -14.67 15.94 -24.74
CA GLN A 447 -15.65 15.02 -25.32
C GLN A 447 -15.74 13.71 -24.55
N THR A 448 -16.91 13.09 -24.55
CA THR A 448 -17.14 11.73 -24.04
C THR A 448 -17.79 10.86 -25.10
N LYS A 449 -17.41 9.59 -25.17
CA LYS A 449 -18.07 8.59 -26.01
C LYS A 449 -18.95 7.69 -25.13
N SER A 450 -20.19 7.46 -25.57
CA SER A 450 -21.12 6.55 -24.93
C SER A 450 -20.77 5.09 -25.23
N THR A 451 -20.71 4.25 -24.19
CA THR A 451 -20.44 2.80 -24.31
C THR A 451 -21.62 2.00 -24.85
N THR A 452 -22.82 2.60 -24.90
CA THR A 452 -24.07 1.91 -25.27
C THR A 452 -24.61 2.33 -26.63
N SER A 453 -24.21 3.51 -27.11
CA SER A 453 -24.74 4.10 -28.34
C SER A 453 -23.69 4.47 -29.37
N ASP A 454 -22.40 4.39 -29.00
CA ASP A 454 -21.25 4.87 -29.77
C ASP A 454 -21.29 6.37 -30.14
N VAL A 455 -22.20 7.12 -29.53
CA VAL A 455 -22.36 8.57 -29.76
C VAL A 455 -21.29 9.32 -28.98
N VAL A 456 -20.57 10.21 -29.68
CA VAL A 456 -19.67 11.19 -29.06
C VAL A 456 -20.45 12.44 -28.70
N ARG A 457 -20.15 13.00 -27.53
CA ARG A 457 -20.84 14.17 -26.97
C ARG A 457 -19.86 15.18 -26.40
N ASN A 458 -20.12 16.46 -26.60
CA ASN A 458 -19.35 17.56 -26.04
C ASN A 458 -19.74 17.78 -24.56
N LEU A 459 -18.73 17.83 -23.70
CA LEU A 459 -18.91 17.96 -22.25
C LEU A 459 -19.44 19.35 -21.89
N GLY A 460 -20.59 19.42 -21.23
CA GLY A 460 -21.21 20.67 -20.78
C GLY A 460 -21.97 21.45 -21.85
N GLU A 461 -21.96 20.99 -23.11
CA GLU A 461 -22.67 21.62 -24.22
C GLU A 461 -23.90 20.80 -24.64
N ASP A 462 -23.72 19.49 -24.88
CA ASP A 462 -24.83 18.66 -25.34
C ASP A 462 -25.82 18.35 -24.22
N PHE A 463 -27.11 18.31 -24.56
CA PHE A 463 -28.19 18.13 -23.59
C PHE A 463 -28.07 16.87 -22.72
N GLY A 464 -27.66 17.01 -21.46
CA GLY A 464 -27.44 15.89 -20.54
C GLY A 464 -26.08 15.20 -20.67
N ALA A 465 -25.11 15.82 -21.35
CA ALA A 465 -23.71 15.43 -21.26
C ALA A 465 -23.09 16.02 -19.98
N PRO A 466 -22.23 15.27 -19.26
CA PRO A 466 -21.56 15.80 -18.08
C PRO A 466 -20.59 16.94 -18.46
N SER A 467 -20.33 17.86 -17.54
CA SER A 467 -19.24 18.82 -17.70
C SER A 467 -17.88 18.19 -17.41
N ARG A 468 -16.78 18.92 -17.66
CA ARG A 468 -15.43 18.53 -17.20
C ARG A 468 -15.37 18.39 -15.68
N GLY A 469 -16.05 19.28 -14.95
CA GLY A 469 -16.16 19.23 -13.49
C GLY A 469 -16.88 17.97 -13.02
N ASP A 470 -18.02 17.64 -13.63
CA ASP A 470 -18.77 16.43 -13.31
C ASP A 470 -17.94 15.16 -13.58
N THR A 471 -17.17 15.17 -14.66
CA THR A 471 -16.27 14.06 -15.03
C THR A 471 -15.18 13.86 -13.97
N LEU A 472 -14.56 14.94 -13.49
CA LEU A 472 -13.58 14.90 -12.40
C LEU A 472 -14.18 14.40 -11.09
N VAL A 473 -15.32 14.97 -10.70
CA VAL A 473 -16.04 14.58 -9.47
C VAL A 473 -16.41 13.11 -9.53
N LYS A 474 -16.98 12.63 -10.64
CA LYS A 474 -17.33 11.22 -10.83
C LYS A 474 -16.11 10.31 -10.72
N TYR A 475 -14.97 10.71 -11.28
CA TYR A 475 -13.73 9.94 -11.16
C TYR A 475 -13.29 9.80 -9.69
N PHE A 476 -13.25 10.89 -8.93
CA PHE A 476 -12.82 10.84 -7.53
C PHE A 476 -13.86 10.19 -6.60
N ARG A 477 -15.15 10.32 -6.88
CA ARG A 477 -16.23 9.59 -6.17
C ARG A 477 -16.01 8.08 -6.22
N ASN A 478 -15.63 7.55 -7.39
CA ASN A 478 -15.27 6.14 -7.58
C ASN A 478 -13.97 5.72 -6.87
N LYS A 479 -13.22 6.65 -6.28
CA LYS A 479 -11.99 6.38 -5.52
C LYS A 479 -12.15 6.60 -4.01
N LEU A 480 -13.35 7.00 -3.56
CA LEU A 480 -13.62 7.22 -2.14
C LEU A 480 -13.53 5.91 -1.34
N SER A 481 -13.19 6.02 -0.06
CA SER A 481 -13.29 4.92 0.90
C SER A 481 -14.75 4.48 1.02
N PRO A 482 -15.06 3.27 1.52
CA PRO A 482 -16.45 2.85 1.64
C PRO A 482 -17.30 3.78 2.53
N THR A 483 -16.74 4.31 3.61
CA THR A 483 -17.43 5.25 4.50
C THR A 483 -17.64 6.61 3.85
N ALA A 484 -16.63 7.13 3.14
CA ALA A 484 -16.76 8.39 2.43
C ALA A 484 -17.67 8.28 1.20
N SER A 485 -17.65 7.16 0.49
CA SER A 485 -18.55 6.92 -0.63
C SER A 485 -19.99 6.79 -0.17
N PHE A 486 -20.26 6.18 0.99
CA PHE A 486 -21.61 6.14 1.55
C PHE A 486 -22.16 7.55 1.80
N ALA A 487 -21.35 8.43 2.44
CA ALA A 487 -21.75 9.81 2.68
C ALA A 487 -21.93 10.59 1.38
N ALA A 488 -21.04 10.42 0.40
CA ALA A 488 -21.17 11.04 -0.91
C ALA A 488 -22.45 10.57 -1.62
N ASP A 489 -22.70 9.26 -1.68
CA ASP A 489 -23.85 8.71 -2.39
C ASP A 489 -25.18 9.14 -1.74
N TRP A 490 -25.22 9.25 -0.41
CA TRP A 490 -26.34 9.84 0.30
C TRP A 490 -26.59 11.31 -0.11
N LEU A 491 -25.54 12.13 -0.19
CA LEU A 491 -25.64 13.54 -0.59
C LEU A 491 -26.05 13.71 -2.07
N TYR A 492 -25.55 12.85 -2.95
CA TYR A 492 -25.88 12.88 -4.38
C TYR A 492 -27.21 12.19 -4.70
N GLY A 493 -27.75 11.38 -3.78
CA GLY A 493 -28.96 10.58 -3.98
C GLY A 493 -28.78 9.39 -4.94
N SER A 494 -27.57 9.18 -5.44
CA SER A 494 -27.17 8.06 -6.30
C SER A 494 -25.71 7.72 -6.05
N ASP A 495 -25.30 6.51 -6.40
CA ASP A 495 -23.90 6.13 -6.37
C ASP A 495 -23.09 6.76 -7.53
N ALA A 496 -21.81 6.37 -7.62
CA ALA A 496 -20.88 6.91 -8.60
C ALA A 496 -21.04 6.31 -10.00
N ILE A 497 -21.86 5.26 -10.19
CA ILE A 497 -22.21 4.71 -11.50
C ILE A 497 -23.60 5.18 -11.97
N GLY A 498 -24.46 5.61 -11.04
CA GLY A 498 -25.75 6.26 -11.30
C GLY A 498 -26.93 5.61 -10.58
N ASP A 499 -26.72 4.55 -9.81
CA ASP A 499 -27.80 3.79 -9.18
C ASP A 499 -28.37 4.55 -7.98
N PRO A 500 -29.71 4.54 -7.77
CA PRO A 500 -30.34 5.26 -6.67
C PRO A 500 -29.79 4.83 -5.30
N PHE A 501 -29.59 5.81 -4.41
CA PHE A 501 -29.10 5.52 -3.07
C PHE A 501 -30.18 4.88 -2.20
N GLU A 502 -29.96 3.64 -1.79
CA GLU A 502 -30.74 2.95 -0.76
C GLU A 502 -29.85 2.56 0.42
N ILE A 503 -30.23 2.96 1.65
CA ILE A 503 -29.38 2.77 2.84
C ILE A 503 -28.99 1.31 3.06
N LYS A 504 -29.93 0.38 2.92
CA LYS A 504 -29.69 -1.06 3.17
C LYS A 504 -28.71 -1.65 2.15
N GLU A 505 -28.94 -1.40 0.86
CA GLU A 505 -28.06 -1.89 -0.20
C GLU A 505 -26.69 -1.19 -0.16
N ALA A 506 -26.66 0.12 0.12
CA ALA A 506 -25.43 0.87 0.28
C ALA A 506 -24.55 0.35 1.43
N MET A 507 -25.16 -0.08 2.55
CA MET A 507 -24.42 -0.73 3.64
C MET A 507 -23.96 -2.14 3.26
N LYS A 508 -24.84 -2.94 2.65
CA LYS A 508 -24.56 -4.32 2.25
C LYS A 508 -23.40 -4.41 1.24
N SER A 509 -23.41 -3.59 0.20
CA SER A 509 -22.37 -3.59 -0.85
C SER A 509 -20.97 -3.23 -0.32
N ARG A 510 -20.90 -2.42 0.74
CA ARG A 510 -19.65 -1.96 1.36
C ARG A 510 -19.07 -2.90 2.43
N LEU A 511 -19.84 -3.90 2.84
CA LEU A 511 -19.42 -4.94 3.77
C LEU A 511 -19.26 -6.30 3.10
N THR A 512 -19.77 -6.44 1.87
CA THR A 512 -19.66 -7.67 1.08
C THR A 512 -18.30 -7.70 0.38
N PRO A 513 -17.55 -8.82 0.48
CA PRO A 513 -16.35 -9.02 -0.33
C PRO A 513 -16.63 -8.81 -1.83
N MET A 514 -15.77 -8.07 -2.53
CA MET A 514 -15.99 -7.72 -3.95
C MET A 514 -16.25 -8.94 -4.82
N ILE A 515 -15.49 -10.02 -4.62
CA ILE A 515 -15.64 -11.28 -5.35
C ILE A 515 -17.05 -11.88 -5.20
N ILE A 516 -17.64 -11.77 -4.00
CA ILE A 516 -19.00 -12.25 -3.76
C ILE A 516 -20.01 -11.35 -4.49
N GLY A 517 -19.80 -10.03 -4.45
CA GLY A 517 -20.58 -9.07 -5.24
C GLY A 517 -20.55 -9.39 -6.74
N THR A 518 -19.36 -9.58 -7.30
CA THR A 518 -19.16 -9.97 -8.70
C THR A 518 -19.83 -11.29 -9.04
N ALA A 519 -19.80 -12.29 -8.14
CA ALA A 519 -20.49 -13.56 -8.36
C ALA A 519 -22.02 -13.39 -8.44
N PHE A 520 -22.60 -12.55 -7.57
CA PHE A 520 -24.04 -12.26 -7.60
C PHE A 520 -24.42 -11.46 -8.84
N GLU A 521 -23.71 -10.38 -9.16
CA GLU A 521 -23.96 -9.56 -10.35
C GLU A 521 -23.87 -10.39 -11.64
N ALA A 522 -22.87 -11.27 -11.75
CA ALA A 522 -22.71 -12.13 -12.91
C ALA A 522 -23.75 -13.26 -12.98
N TYR A 523 -24.32 -13.68 -11.84
CA TYR A 523 -25.37 -14.70 -11.79
C TYR A 523 -26.73 -14.13 -12.17
N GLU A 524 -27.01 -12.88 -11.77
CA GLU A 524 -28.22 -12.17 -12.17
C GLU A 524 -28.20 -11.77 -13.66
N ASP A 525 -27.01 -11.68 -14.26
CA ASP A 525 -26.86 -11.42 -15.68
C ASP A 525 -27.22 -12.65 -16.54
N LYS A 526 -28.10 -12.46 -17.53
CA LYS A 526 -28.72 -13.53 -18.33
C LYS A 526 -27.75 -14.24 -19.28
N GLU A 527 -26.54 -13.70 -19.47
CA GLU A 527 -25.52 -14.24 -20.37
C GLU A 527 -24.55 -15.24 -19.69
N GLY A 528 -24.61 -15.42 -18.36
CA GLY A 528 -24.05 -16.60 -17.70
C GLY A 528 -22.52 -16.71 -17.60
N MET A 529 -21.79 -15.59 -17.47
CA MET A 529 -20.31 -15.58 -17.41
C MET A 529 -19.72 -15.55 -15.99
N VAL A 530 -20.40 -16.17 -15.01
CA VAL A 530 -20.03 -16.14 -13.58
C VAL A 530 -18.58 -16.56 -13.33
N LEU A 531 -18.18 -17.73 -13.85
CA LEU A 531 -16.84 -18.28 -13.60
C LEU A 531 -15.74 -17.37 -14.16
N LEU A 532 -15.94 -16.82 -15.36
CA LEU A 532 -14.99 -15.89 -15.96
C LEU A 532 -14.87 -14.62 -15.12
N ASN A 533 -16.00 -14.05 -14.70
CA ASN A 533 -16.04 -12.79 -13.95
C ASN A 533 -15.40 -12.90 -12.58
N VAL A 534 -15.74 -13.97 -11.86
CA VAL A 534 -15.16 -14.28 -10.54
C VAL A 534 -13.65 -14.54 -10.66
N THR A 535 -13.23 -15.30 -11.66
CA THR A 535 -11.79 -15.59 -11.86
C THR A 535 -11.03 -14.32 -12.24
N ALA A 536 -11.55 -13.53 -13.17
CA ALA A 536 -10.96 -12.26 -13.58
C ALA A 536 -10.78 -11.32 -12.37
N ASP A 537 -11.84 -11.09 -11.59
CA ASP A 537 -11.77 -10.17 -10.45
C ASP A 537 -10.87 -10.69 -9.32
N MET A 538 -10.91 -12.00 -9.03
CA MET A 538 -10.03 -12.64 -8.05
C MET A 538 -8.54 -12.41 -8.33
N PHE A 539 -8.15 -12.40 -9.60
CA PHE A 539 -6.77 -12.12 -9.99
C PHE A 539 -6.51 -10.64 -10.23
N GLY A 540 -7.54 -9.79 -10.19
CA GLY A 540 -7.42 -8.34 -10.23
C GLY A 540 -7.67 -7.70 -11.60
N PHE A 541 -8.22 -8.46 -12.55
CA PHE A 541 -8.82 -7.90 -13.75
C PHE A 541 -10.20 -7.35 -13.37
N GLY A 542 -10.34 -6.02 -13.33
CA GLY A 542 -11.60 -5.41 -12.94
C GLY A 542 -12.70 -5.75 -13.93
N THR A 543 -13.77 -6.39 -13.48
CA THR A 543 -14.94 -6.70 -14.30
C THR A 543 -16.06 -5.70 -14.03
N ASN A 544 -16.80 -5.34 -15.07
CA ASN A 544 -18.05 -4.58 -14.93
C ASN A 544 -19.08 -5.18 -15.87
N THR A 545 -20.25 -5.51 -15.34
CA THR A 545 -21.38 -5.97 -16.14
C THR A 545 -22.42 -4.86 -16.17
N TYR A 546 -22.73 -4.34 -17.35
CA TYR A 546 -23.76 -3.31 -17.52
C TYR A 546 -24.88 -3.86 -18.38
N ASN A 547 -26.11 -3.75 -17.87
CA ASN A 547 -27.31 -3.86 -18.68
C ASN A 547 -27.77 -2.47 -19.08
N ASN A 548 -28.20 -2.31 -20.34
CA ASN A 548 -28.70 -1.03 -20.88
C ASN A 548 -30.14 -0.71 -20.42
N ASP A 549 -30.56 -1.37 -19.35
CA ASP A 549 -31.92 -1.37 -18.85
C ASP A 549 -32.22 -0.04 -18.17
N VAL A 550 -33.37 0.54 -18.52
CA VAL A 550 -33.88 1.74 -17.87
C VAL A 550 -34.78 1.32 -16.72
N ASP A 551 -34.56 1.83 -15.51
CA ASP A 551 -35.55 1.70 -14.44
C ASP A 551 -36.63 2.77 -14.57
N TRP A 552 -37.83 2.34 -14.97
CA TRP A 552 -38.97 3.23 -15.08
C TRP A 552 -39.45 3.76 -13.71
N ASN A 553 -39.11 3.11 -12.59
CA ASN A 553 -39.50 3.60 -11.26
C ASN A 553 -38.77 4.89 -10.87
N ALA A 554 -37.53 5.07 -11.32
CA ALA A 554 -36.76 6.28 -11.10
C ALA A 554 -37.24 7.48 -11.94
N SER A 555 -38.11 7.25 -12.94
CA SER A 555 -38.55 8.31 -13.84
C SER A 555 -39.54 9.28 -13.22
N LYS A 556 -39.22 10.57 -13.26
CA LYS A 556 -40.14 11.67 -12.91
C LYS A 556 -41.03 12.12 -14.07
N GLY A 557 -40.97 11.45 -15.22
CA GLY A 557 -41.74 11.84 -16.41
C GLY A 557 -43.24 11.65 -16.19
N LYS A 558 -44.04 12.69 -16.49
CA LYS A 558 -45.52 12.66 -16.35
C LYS A 558 -46.15 11.44 -17.04
N GLU A 559 -45.61 11.05 -18.19
CA GLU A 559 -46.06 9.90 -18.96
C GLU A 559 -45.90 8.57 -18.21
N LEU A 560 -44.72 8.31 -17.65
CA LEU A 560 -44.45 7.09 -16.89
C LEU A 560 -45.18 7.09 -15.55
N GLN A 561 -45.35 8.25 -14.92
CA GLN A 561 -46.15 8.39 -13.71
C GLN A 561 -47.64 8.10 -13.98
N GLN A 562 -48.20 8.60 -15.08
CA GLN A 562 -49.57 8.24 -15.51
C GLN A 562 -49.69 6.75 -15.82
N PHE A 563 -48.67 6.14 -16.44
CA PHE A 563 -48.68 4.71 -16.70
C PHE A 563 -48.64 3.90 -15.40
N LYS A 564 -47.72 4.25 -14.48
CA LYS A 564 -47.59 3.64 -13.14
C LYS A 564 -48.88 3.73 -12.33
N ALA A 565 -49.62 4.82 -12.44
CA ALA A 565 -50.91 4.97 -11.77
C ALA A 565 -52.03 4.13 -12.40
N LYS A 566 -51.91 3.76 -13.68
CA LYS A 566 -52.94 3.00 -14.42
C LYS A 566 -52.80 1.47 -14.26
N VAL A 567 -51.59 0.98 -14.07
CA VAL A 567 -51.30 -0.47 -14.01
C VAL A 567 -50.90 -0.89 -12.60
N SER A 568 -51.02 -2.18 -12.28
CA SER A 568 -50.52 -2.70 -11.01
C SER A 568 -48.99 -2.65 -10.97
N PRO A 569 -48.37 -2.66 -9.77
CA PRO A 569 -46.91 -2.68 -9.64
C PRO A 569 -46.23 -3.82 -10.43
N GLU A 570 -46.85 -5.00 -10.44
CA GLU A 570 -46.35 -6.18 -11.17
C GLU A 570 -46.38 -5.94 -12.68
N LYS A 571 -47.51 -5.43 -13.21
CA LYS A 571 -47.64 -5.10 -14.63
C LYS A 571 -46.71 -3.96 -15.05
N PHE A 572 -46.43 -3.01 -14.15
CA PHE A 572 -45.46 -1.96 -14.41
C PHE A 572 -44.04 -2.53 -14.54
N LYS A 573 -43.67 -3.46 -13.65
CA LYS A 573 -42.39 -4.16 -13.71
C LYS A 573 -42.26 -5.00 -14.98
N GLU A 574 -43.28 -5.82 -15.30
CA GLU A 574 -43.32 -6.61 -16.53
C GLU A 574 -43.25 -5.73 -17.79
N ALA A 575 -43.89 -4.56 -17.79
CA ALA A 575 -43.82 -3.61 -18.89
C ALA A 575 -42.42 -3.03 -19.05
N ASN A 576 -41.76 -2.67 -17.94
CA ASN A 576 -40.40 -2.17 -17.96
C ASN A 576 -39.41 -3.24 -18.48
N GLU A 577 -39.53 -4.47 -17.99
CA GLU A 577 -38.71 -5.61 -18.46
C GLU A 577 -38.91 -5.87 -19.96
N LEU A 578 -40.15 -5.84 -20.44
CA LEU A 578 -40.47 -5.99 -21.86
C LEU A 578 -39.88 -4.85 -22.71
N TYR A 579 -39.97 -3.61 -22.22
CA TYR A 579 -39.40 -2.45 -22.88
C TYR A 579 -37.89 -2.60 -23.02
N ASN A 580 -37.19 -2.88 -21.93
CA ASN A 580 -35.74 -3.03 -21.91
C ASN A 580 -35.27 -4.16 -22.80
N THR A 581 -35.92 -5.33 -22.73
CA THR A 581 -35.63 -6.48 -23.61
C THR A 581 -35.71 -6.07 -25.08
N LYS A 582 -36.82 -5.46 -25.50
CA LYS A 582 -37.01 -5.02 -26.89
C LYS A 582 -36.05 -3.92 -27.31
N VAL A 583 -35.74 -2.97 -26.42
CA VAL A 583 -34.78 -1.90 -26.72
C VAL A 583 -33.40 -2.49 -26.94
N ASN A 584 -32.93 -3.37 -26.05
CA ASN A 584 -31.61 -3.99 -26.15
C ASN A 584 -31.48 -4.80 -27.46
N GLU A 585 -32.46 -5.64 -27.77
CA GLU A 585 -32.49 -6.41 -29.03
C GLU A 585 -32.41 -5.51 -30.27
N LYS A 586 -33.18 -4.40 -30.31
CA LYS A 586 -33.20 -3.51 -31.47
C LYS A 586 -31.97 -2.61 -31.53
N VAL A 587 -31.41 -2.19 -30.38
CA VAL A 587 -30.20 -1.36 -30.32
C VAL A 587 -28.98 -2.15 -30.78
N VAL A 588 -28.81 -3.41 -30.37
CA VAL A 588 -27.71 -4.27 -30.84
C VAL A 588 -27.72 -4.37 -32.36
N LYS A 589 -28.88 -4.69 -32.96
CA LYS A 589 -29.02 -4.73 -34.42
C LYS A 589 -28.74 -3.40 -35.10
N LEU A 590 -29.11 -2.28 -34.45
CA LEU A 590 -28.86 -0.94 -34.98
C LEU A 590 -27.36 -0.60 -34.95
N LEU A 591 -26.65 -0.99 -33.90
CA LEU A 591 -25.19 -0.78 -33.77
C LEU A 591 -24.41 -1.59 -34.81
N GLU A 592 -24.93 -2.74 -35.23
CA GLU A 592 -24.35 -3.56 -36.30
C GLU A 592 -24.58 -2.98 -37.70
N ASP A 593 -25.62 -2.15 -37.92
CA ASP A 593 -25.98 -1.57 -39.22
C ASP A 593 -24.94 -0.52 -39.70
N ASP A 594 -24.30 -0.79 -40.84
CA ASP A 594 -23.31 0.09 -41.45
C ASP A 594 -23.85 1.48 -41.80
N ARG A 595 -25.15 1.62 -42.08
CA ARG A 595 -25.77 2.92 -42.32
C ARG A 595 -25.80 3.74 -41.04
N TYR A 596 -26.13 3.11 -39.91
CA TYR A 596 -26.13 3.78 -38.61
C TYR A 596 -24.71 4.20 -38.21
N LYS A 597 -23.71 3.33 -38.41
CA LYS A 597 -22.30 3.64 -38.11
C LYS A 597 -21.80 4.90 -38.83
N LYS A 598 -22.28 5.13 -40.06
CA LYS A 598 -21.94 6.27 -40.93
C LYS A 598 -22.70 7.56 -40.62
N LEU A 599 -23.71 7.53 -39.75
CA LEU A 599 -24.45 8.73 -39.37
C LEU A 599 -23.58 9.70 -38.54
N SER A 600 -23.93 10.99 -38.61
CA SER A 600 -23.45 11.99 -37.64
C SER A 600 -23.89 11.62 -36.22
N ASP A 601 -23.17 12.08 -35.20
CA ASP A 601 -23.53 11.80 -33.79
C ASP A 601 -24.94 12.32 -33.43
N ASP A 602 -25.34 13.47 -33.98
CA ASP A 602 -26.69 14.01 -33.84
C ASP A 602 -27.76 13.09 -34.47
N ASP A 603 -27.49 12.57 -35.66
CA ASP A 603 -28.43 11.70 -36.35
C ASP A 603 -28.50 10.29 -35.73
N LYS A 604 -27.37 9.81 -35.17
CA LYS A 604 -27.35 8.61 -34.32
C LYS A 604 -28.25 8.80 -33.11
N LEU A 605 -28.11 9.93 -32.40
CA LEU A 605 -28.92 10.25 -31.22
C LEU A 605 -30.41 10.36 -31.56
N LYS A 606 -30.76 11.03 -32.66
CA LYS A 606 -32.15 11.12 -33.15
C LYS A 606 -32.71 9.74 -33.51
N THR A 607 -31.93 8.90 -34.18
CA THR A 607 -32.34 7.55 -34.59
C THR A 607 -32.59 6.67 -33.37
N LEU A 608 -31.69 6.68 -32.38
CA LEU A 608 -31.86 5.97 -31.12
C LEU A 608 -33.07 6.47 -30.33
N THR A 609 -33.27 7.79 -30.27
CA THR A 609 -34.41 8.38 -29.56
C THR A 609 -35.73 7.95 -30.20
N LYS A 610 -35.81 7.96 -31.54
CA LYS A 610 -36.97 7.45 -32.29
C LYS A 610 -37.21 5.97 -32.01
N LEU A 611 -36.17 5.15 -32.02
CA LEU A 611 -36.26 3.72 -31.73
C LEU A 611 -36.82 3.48 -30.32
N LYS A 612 -36.22 4.11 -29.30
CA LYS A 612 -36.65 3.98 -27.90
C LYS A 612 -38.09 4.45 -27.71
N ASN A 613 -38.49 5.56 -28.32
CA ASN A 613 -39.87 6.05 -28.23
C ASN A 613 -40.86 5.10 -28.93
N SER A 614 -40.49 4.52 -30.07
CA SER A 614 -41.30 3.52 -30.78
C SER A 614 -41.52 2.27 -29.92
N VAL A 615 -40.46 1.71 -29.34
CA VAL A 615 -40.57 0.54 -28.45
C VAL A 615 -41.38 0.85 -27.19
N LYS A 616 -41.25 2.06 -26.63
CA LYS A 616 -42.07 2.50 -25.50
C LYS A 616 -43.56 2.55 -25.86
N ALA A 617 -43.89 3.12 -27.03
CA ALA A 617 -45.26 3.17 -27.53
C ALA A 617 -45.85 1.77 -27.81
N GLU A 618 -45.06 0.86 -28.40
CA GLU A 618 -45.44 -0.54 -28.58
C GLU A 618 -45.74 -1.22 -27.23
N THR A 619 -44.89 -0.96 -26.23
CA THR A 619 -45.04 -1.51 -24.88
C THR A 619 -46.33 -1.00 -24.25
N TYR A 620 -46.57 0.31 -24.27
CA TYR A 620 -47.82 0.91 -23.77
C TYR A 620 -49.07 0.38 -24.45
N LYS A 621 -49.02 0.15 -25.77
CA LYS A 621 -50.13 -0.44 -26.52
C LYS A 621 -50.49 -1.83 -25.99
N LYS A 622 -49.52 -2.66 -25.63
CA LYS A 622 -49.75 -4.00 -25.03
C LYS A 622 -50.51 -3.91 -23.70
N TYR A 623 -50.31 -2.84 -22.95
CA TYR A 623 -50.99 -2.57 -21.67
C TYR A 623 -52.18 -1.61 -21.81
N ASN A 624 -52.70 -1.39 -23.02
CA ASN A 624 -53.82 -0.51 -23.32
C ASN A 624 -53.65 0.90 -22.72
N PHE A 625 -52.43 1.42 -22.68
CA PHE A 625 -52.12 2.76 -22.19
C PHE A 625 -51.97 3.76 -23.34
N VAL A 626 -52.57 4.94 -23.16
CA VAL A 626 -52.41 6.10 -24.04
C VAL A 626 -52.13 7.28 -23.11
N TYR A 627 -51.02 7.95 -23.34
CA TYR A 627 -50.66 9.13 -22.56
C TYR A 627 -51.66 10.26 -22.80
N LYS A 628 -52.19 10.83 -21.72
CA LYS A 628 -53.05 12.01 -21.79
C LYS A 628 -52.19 13.22 -21.43
N ALA A 629 -51.72 13.94 -22.44
CA ALA A 629 -51.04 15.22 -22.21
C ALA A 629 -52.00 16.19 -21.53
N GLU A 630 -51.64 16.69 -20.35
CA GLU A 630 -52.35 17.81 -19.74
C GLU A 630 -52.21 19.01 -20.68
N LYS A 631 -53.32 19.60 -21.13
CA LYS A 631 -53.30 20.88 -21.84
C LYS A 631 -52.59 21.88 -20.93
N ALA A 632 -51.49 22.48 -21.40
CA ALA A 632 -50.87 23.60 -20.72
C ALA A 632 -51.95 24.67 -20.53
N LYS A 633 -52.35 24.95 -19.28
CA LYS A 633 -53.14 26.15 -18.98
C LYS A 633 -52.24 27.32 -19.34
N GLY A 634 -52.62 28.08 -20.37
CA GLY A 634 -51.91 29.29 -20.78
C GLY A 634 -51.71 30.21 -19.59
N ASN A 635 -50.49 30.71 -19.42
CA ASN A 635 -50.15 31.72 -18.42
C ASN A 635 -50.89 33.02 -18.78
N PRO A 636 -51.78 33.57 -17.93
CA PRO A 636 -52.39 34.86 -18.19
C PRO A 636 -51.49 35.96 -17.59
N VAL A 637 -50.29 36.15 -18.13
CA VAL A 637 -49.45 37.30 -17.79
C VAL A 637 -48.60 37.64 -19.00
N VAL A 638 -49.13 38.46 -19.91
CA VAL A 638 -48.48 39.65 -20.52
C VAL A 638 -49.58 40.37 -21.33
N ASP A 639 -50.35 41.25 -20.69
CA ASP A 639 -51.07 42.30 -21.43
C ASP A 639 -51.33 43.54 -20.56
N THR A 640 -50.28 44.00 -19.88
CA THR A 640 -50.22 45.34 -19.30
C THR A 640 -48.78 45.80 -19.38
N LEU A 641 -48.37 46.30 -20.55
CA LEU A 641 -47.31 47.31 -20.73
C LEU A 641 -47.33 47.75 -22.21
N ALA A 642 -48.37 48.50 -22.56
CA ALA A 642 -48.40 49.41 -23.70
C ALA A 642 -49.14 50.68 -23.27
N LYS A 643 -48.39 51.60 -22.65
CA LYS A 643 -48.59 53.04 -22.74
C LYS A 643 -47.26 53.64 -23.16
#